data_AF-A0A3D4EIV8-F1
#
_entry.id   AF-A0A3D4EIV8-F1
#
_cell.length_a   1.000
_cell.length_b   1.000
_cell.length_c   1.000
_cell.angle_alpha   90.00
_cell.angle_beta   90.00
_cell.angle_gamma   90.00
#
_symmetry.space_group_name_H-M   'P 1'
#
loop_
_entity.id
_entity.type
_entity.pdbx_description
1 polymer ?
#
loop_
_entity_poly.entity_id
_entity_poly.type
_entity_poly.pdbx_seq_one_letter_code
_entity_poly.pdbx_strand_id
1 'polypeptide(L)'
;MKRLLALFLALIMVCTLLPVSALAAGTDTLTVSGKEYTASASGTGWSWDAAKKTLTLSGYDGSAIKYGGDLTVVLKGANTISLAKDAKSGISVGGKLTINKTSSSASDTLTIKQTVAASPSNLIQTGKDDEAHACVINGGTVTLKNEVVGGTGTGIANMTVVNNDARLNITAPYRGVGSTLRTNTSGAVTVTTNGSNSFAAAVCSLDASGTGTVTLNAPTPAVTVCESLNIASTAGKVVLNGYTKVANDPVDNYSVAYNKKVQGVDNYYEGSYTTDPSGNPGYYLCNSSGQPLSSATYQTVDGQPLAIMDSKLLDLSGLKVGTKYESTVAVINATRGGSGGYVFSVASGKLPAGLTMDAKTGRISGTPSAASEAGSFVVSVKDSKGSTAQVTINYSAVKASEEFLYVDYSDNSSYIKFNVKTDKEGLGWSYTASNKTLTLKGYNAGPIKCDTDLNIVLSGTNTVTLPGPASEGISVNGKLTITKTNSTLGDTLTVKQTTTTTSADLIVTGSAGQAQSLEVNGGTVNLVGAAGATGTSGITNWAYVNNDARLNITAAYRGAASRLIANTSGDIKITVNGVKDGAAAAYLLNTSGSGSVTLTATGTATTVYNALTVASTSGSVALNGYTKVSATPYNNFSVASNKTLQGNNAYYFGYRTSTATTGSSYYLTDSAGKPLESAVIVSKANLPLTIMDSAMFDLPATMVGIKLNREIYLSCATYGGAGGYSYSIKSGSALPAGLTINKATGAISGTPTSSASAGSFVVVVTDKAGATAEVTINYGKISVDKVGVPSVTGSNDPDTGKPRFTWNPVDGAAKYEVYRSGTKNGTYSLYCTTTGTSYTNTTASAGSTYYYKVRAIGYDGRAGSYSAIKERTCDCARPVVTAGNNATSGKVTLKWTAVSGAKSYAIYRSTSIDGTYTKMYTTTSTSYTNSTSKGGVTYYYKVTALSSRTTYADSAAALVGPCVCKCAAPTVTSGNNASSGKITLKWSAVEGATKYEIWRSGTKNGTYTRMYTTTSTSYTNSTSYAGYTYYYKVKAVCGTNAAANSEFSAIKERTCDCARPVVKISLNNGDPRLTWDKVYNADSYTIYRATTANGTYSKMYTTKYTSYTNTSAVAGKTYYYKVVANCSRSSYATSAYSNVVHILAK
;
A
#
# COMPACT_ATOMS: atom_id res chain seq x y z
N MET A 1 -4.26 -40.53 -48.42
CA MET A 1 -4.90 -40.81 -47.11
C MET A 1 -4.10 -41.79 -46.24
N LYS A 2 -3.76 -43.02 -46.65
CA LYS A 2 -3.03 -43.97 -45.78
C LYS A 2 -1.63 -43.50 -45.28
N ARG A 3 -0.93 -42.61 -45.99
CA ARG A 3 0.32 -41.98 -45.50
C ARG A 3 0.13 -40.78 -44.54
N LEU A 4 -1.06 -40.17 -44.50
CA LEU A 4 -1.36 -39.12 -43.52
C LEU A 4 -1.73 -39.72 -42.16
N LEU A 5 -2.41 -40.87 -42.17
CA LEU A 5 -2.73 -41.66 -40.97
C LEU A 5 -1.46 -42.20 -40.28
N ALA A 6 -0.41 -42.52 -41.04
CA ALA A 6 0.88 -42.95 -40.50
C ALA A 6 1.64 -41.82 -39.78
N LEU A 7 1.59 -40.58 -40.29
CA LEU A 7 2.16 -39.42 -39.58
C LEU A 7 1.38 -39.09 -38.29
N PHE A 8 0.05 -39.26 -38.30
CA PHE A 8 -0.78 -39.05 -37.12
C PHE A 8 -0.56 -40.12 -36.03
N LEU A 9 -0.33 -41.39 -36.40
CA LEU A 9 0.03 -42.44 -35.42
C LEU A 9 1.46 -42.27 -34.87
N ALA A 10 2.42 -41.84 -35.69
CA ALA A 10 3.80 -41.63 -35.23
C ALA A 10 3.92 -40.49 -34.20
N LEU A 11 3.10 -39.44 -34.33
CA LEU A 11 3.08 -38.33 -33.36
C LEU A 11 2.39 -38.70 -32.03
N ILE A 12 1.56 -39.75 -32.03
CA ILE A 12 0.84 -40.24 -30.84
C ILE A 12 1.70 -41.21 -30.01
N MET A 13 2.72 -41.85 -30.59
CA MET A 13 3.50 -42.90 -29.93
C MET A 13 4.80 -42.42 -29.22
N VAL A 14 5.13 -41.12 -29.30
CA VAL A 14 6.33 -40.52 -28.65
C VAL A 14 5.97 -39.72 -27.38
N CYS A 15 4.69 -39.71 -26.96
CA CYS A 15 4.23 -39.04 -25.73
C CYS A 15 3.70 -39.98 -24.64
N THR A 16 3.92 -41.30 -24.74
CA THR A 16 3.31 -42.32 -23.84
C THR A 16 4.27 -42.95 -22.82
N LEU A 17 5.30 -42.21 -22.36
CA LEU A 17 6.15 -42.59 -21.21
C LEU A 17 6.31 -41.48 -20.17
N LEU A 18 5.37 -40.53 -20.14
CA LEU A 18 5.19 -39.59 -19.04
C LEU A 18 3.74 -39.67 -18.56
N PRO A 19 3.49 -39.96 -17.27
CA PRO A 19 2.19 -39.66 -16.68
C PRO A 19 2.08 -38.14 -16.50
N VAL A 20 1.67 -37.44 -17.57
CA VAL A 20 1.04 -36.13 -17.40
C VAL A 20 -0.34 -36.39 -16.83
N SER A 21 -0.43 -36.44 -15.50
CA SER A 21 -1.69 -36.30 -14.79
C SER A 21 -2.31 -34.96 -15.21
N ALA A 22 -3.40 -35.04 -15.97
CA ALA A 22 -4.23 -33.88 -16.26
C ALA A 22 -4.64 -33.19 -14.96
N LEU A 23 -4.86 -31.88 -15.05
CA LEU A 23 -5.05 -30.94 -13.94
C LEU A 23 -6.33 -31.17 -13.13
N ALA A 24 -6.42 -32.30 -12.43
CA ALA A 24 -7.11 -32.37 -11.16
C ALA A 24 -6.34 -31.50 -10.15
N ALA A 25 -7.05 -30.87 -9.21
CA ALA A 25 -6.40 -30.16 -8.10
C ALA A 25 -5.43 -31.12 -7.40
N GLY A 26 -4.15 -30.74 -7.31
CA GLY A 26 -3.05 -31.65 -6.99
C GLY A 26 -3.32 -32.47 -5.73
N THR A 27 -3.60 -33.77 -5.92
CA THR A 27 -3.76 -34.70 -4.80
C THR A 27 -2.38 -34.98 -4.25
N ASP A 28 -1.99 -34.27 -3.19
CA ASP A 28 -0.73 -34.49 -2.48
C ASP A 28 -0.58 -35.97 -2.09
N THR A 29 0.33 -36.67 -2.76
CA THR A 29 0.58 -38.11 -2.50
C THR A 29 1.55 -38.28 -1.34
N LEU A 30 1.23 -39.17 -0.40
CA LEU A 30 2.15 -39.60 0.66
C LEU A 30 2.94 -40.83 0.20
N THR A 31 4.26 -40.78 0.29
CA THR A 31 5.13 -41.96 0.16
C THR A 31 5.57 -42.44 1.53
N VAL A 32 5.30 -43.71 1.87
CA VAL A 32 5.83 -44.41 3.06
C VAL A 32 6.38 -45.77 2.63
N SER A 33 7.57 -46.15 3.11
CA SER A 33 8.24 -47.41 2.73
C SER A 33 8.31 -47.65 1.21
N GLY A 34 8.46 -46.58 0.42
CA GLY A 34 8.52 -46.63 -1.05
C GLY A 34 7.18 -46.86 -1.77
N LYS A 35 6.05 -46.95 -1.06
CA LYS A 35 4.70 -47.03 -1.64
C LYS A 35 3.97 -45.69 -1.54
N GLU A 36 3.14 -45.40 -2.53
CA GLU A 36 2.37 -44.17 -2.64
C GLU A 36 0.92 -44.33 -2.20
N TYR A 37 0.40 -43.33 -1.49
CA TYR A 37 -0.93 -43.32 -0.88
C TYR A 37 -1.60 -41.96 -1.11
N THR A 38 -2.74 -41.95 -1.82
CA THR A 38 -3.56 -40.76 -2.12
C THR A 38 -4.83 -40.68 -1.26
N ALA A 39 -5.15 -41.75 -0.52
CA ALA A 39 -6.27 -41.84 0.41
C ALA A 39 -5.78 -42.36 1.78
N SER A 40 -6.61 -42.22 2.82
CA SER A 40 -6.26 -42.68 4.17
C SER A 40 -5.92 -44.17 4.20
N ALA A 41 -4.80 -44.52 4.83
CA ALA A 41 -4.20 -45.85 4.79
C ALA A 41 -3.47 -46.15 6.09
N SER A 42 -3.08 -47.41 6.33
CA SER A 42 -2.25 -47.78 7.48
C SER A 42 -1.32 -48.95 7.14
N GLY A 43 -0.26 -49.08 7.91
CA GLY A 43 0.71 -50.17 7.82
C GLY A 43 1.40 -50.39 9.16
N THR A 44 2.41 -51.27 9.17
CA THR A 44 3.17 -51.60 10.39
C THR A 44 3.80 -50.35 10.99
N GLY A 45 3.32 -49.96 12.18
CA GLY A 45 3.80 -48.80 12.91
C GLY A 45 3.37 -47.43 12.36
N TRP A 46 2.46 -47.33 11.39
CA TRP A 46 2.00 -46.02 10.88
C TRP A 46 0.54 -46.00 10.38
N SER A 47 -0.10 -44.82 10.43
CA SER A 47 -1.41 -44.57 9.83
C SER A 47 -1.53 -43.16 9.26
N TRP A 48 -2.12 -43.05 8.08
CA TRP A 48 -2.30 -41.82 7.30
C TRP A 48 -3.78 -41.43 7.26
N ASP A 49 -4.08 -40.21 7.69
CA ASP A 49 -5.36 -39.54 7.48
C ASP A 49 -5.18 -38.50 6.37
N ALA A 50 -5.60 -38.85 5.15
CA ALA A 50 -5.44 -37.99 3.98
C ALA A 50 -6.27 -36.70 4.06
N ALA A 51 -7.43 -36.75 4.74
CA ALA A 51 -8.30 -35.58 4.89
C ALA A 51 -7.71 -34.55 5.87
N LYS A 52 -7.01 -35.01 6.92
CA LYS A 52 -6.30 -34.15 7.88
C LYS A 52 -4.83 -33.91 7.54
N LYS A 53 -4.33 -34.43 6.41
CA LYS A 53 -2.90 -34.46 6.03
C LYS A 53 -1.99 -34.91 7.20
N THR A 54 -2.45 -35.90 7.95
CA THR A 54 -1.85 -36.30 9.24
C THR A 54 -1.35 -37.75 9.21
N LEU A 55 -0.04 -37.95 9.35
CA LEU A 55 0.63 -39.24 9.46
C LEU A 55 0.97 -39.55 10.92
N THR A 56 0.28 -40.49 11.54
CA THR A 56 0.64 -41.02 12.85
C THR A 56 1.73 -42.08 12.71
N LEU A 57 2.84 -41.94 13.44
CA LEU A 57 3.87 -42.97 13.61
C LEU A 57 3.75 -43.55 15.03
N SER A 58 3.60 -44.87 15.13
CA SER A 58 3.29 -45.61 16.36
C SER A 58 4.11 -46.91 16.42
N GLY A 59 5.42 -46.79 16.59
CA GLY A 59 6.36 -47.91 16.48
C GLY A 59 6.84 -48.16 15.05
N TYR A 60 6.89 -47.13 14.21
CA TYR A 60 7.43 -47.22 12.86
C TYR A 60 8.94 -47.50 12.92
N ASP A 61 9.40 -48.57 12.28
CA ASP A 61 10.81 -48.76 11.92
C ASP A 61 10.86 -49.04 10.42
N GLY A 62 11.41 -48.10 9.64
CA GLY A 62 11.27 -48.17 8.19
C GLY A 62 12.05 -47.11 7.41
N SER A 63 11.71 -46.98 6.14
CA SER A 63 12.41 -46.13 5.17
C SER A 63 11.86 -44.70 5.13
N ALA A 64 12.48 -43.85 4.32
CA ALA A 64 12.13 -42.45 4.15
C ALA A 64 10.66 -42.19 3.78
N ILE A 65 10.15 -41.06 4.25
CA ILE A 65 8.78 -40.56 4.07
C ILE A 65 8.81 -39.32 3.17
N LYS A 66 7.85 -39.19 2.24
CA LYS A 66 7.73 -38.02 1.35
C LYS A 66 6.30 -37.53 1.21
N TYR A 67 6.10 -36.23 1.06
CA TYR A 67 4.79 -35.63 0.80
C TYR A 67 4.88 -34.34 -0.05
N GLY A 68 3.92 -34.12 -0.94
CA GLY A 68 3.91 -32.96 -1.85
C GLY A 68 3.64 -31.61 -1.19
N GLY A 69 2.83 -31.58 -0.14
CA GLY A 69 2.37 -30.35 0.53
C GLY A 69 2.74 -30.26 2.00
N ASP A 70 1.85 -29.65 2.79
CA ASP A 70 1.98 -29.54 4.26
C ASP A 70 1.67 -30.87 4.94
N LEU A 71 2.62 -31.41 5.71
CA LEU A 71 2.49 -32.68 6.42
C LEU A 71 2.47 -32.47 7.93
N THR A 72 1.46 -33.02 8.60
CA THR A 72 1.50 -33.21 10.06
C THR A 72 1.94 -34.64 10.37
N VAL A 73 2.97 -34.82 11.18
CA VAL A 73 3.40 -36.10 11.73
C VAL A 73 3.05 -36.16 13.22
N VAL A 74 2.40 -37.22 13.67
CA VAL A 74 1.96 -37.41 15.05
C VAL A 74 2.71 -38.61 15.65
N LEU A 75 3.49 -38.39 16.70
CA LEU A 75 4.35 -39.42 17.29
C LEU A 75 3.69 -40.12 18.48
N LYS A 76 3.81 -41.44 18.50
CA LYS A 76 3.46 -42.34 19.59
C LYS A 76 4.57 -43.39 19.76
N GLY A 77 5.09 -43.55 20.97
CA GLY A 77 6.20 -44.46 21.25
C GLY A 77 7.48 -44.13 20.46
N ALA A 78 8.40 -45.09 20.38
CA ALA A 78 9.67 -44.92 19.68
C ALA A 78 9.54 -45.25 18.19
N ASN A 79 9.97 -44.34 17.32
CA ASN A 79 9.91 -44.47 15.87
C ASN A 79 11.31 -44.25 15.27
N THR A 80 11.68 -45.02 14.25
CA THR A 80 12.97 -44.96 13.57
C THR A 80 12.77 -44.88 12.05
N ILE A 81 13.51 -43.97 11.41
CA ILE A 81 13.64 -43.87 9.95
C ILE A 81 15.10 -44.13 9.61
N SER A 82 15.36 -45.17 8.84
CA SER A 82 16.70 -45.53 8.36
C SER A 82 16.84 -45.16 6.89
N LEU A 83 17.79 -44.28 6.57
CA LEU A 83 18.09 -43.90 5.18
C LEU A 83 18.92 -44.99 4.49
N ALA A 84 18.45 -45.45 3.32
CA ALA A 84 19.25 -46.23 2.40
C ALA A 84 20.36 -45.38 1.77
N LYS A 85 21.39 -46.04 1.20
CA LYS A 85 22.60 -45.41 0.64
C LYS A 85 22.31 -44.21 -0.28
N ASP A 86 21.30 -44.32 -1.14
CA ASP A 86 21.00 -43.30 -2.17
C ASP A 86 19.82 -42.37 -1.78
N ALA A 87 19.39 -42.40 -0.51
CA ALA A 87 18.27 -41.58 -0.04
C ALA A 87 18.71 -40.12 0.25
N LYS A 88 18.19 -39.18 -0.55
CA LYS A 88 18.45 -37.74 -0.38
C LYS A 88 17.89 -37.14 0.92
N SER A 89 16.83 -37.73 1.49
CA SER A 89 16.23 -37.26 2.75
C SER A 89 15.50 -38.36 3.50
N GLY A 90 15.38 -38.21 4.83
CA GLY A 90 14.60 -39.10 5.71
C GLY A 90 13.13 -38.73 5.74
N ILE A 91 12.82 -37.45 5.95
CA ILE A 91 11.50 -36.86 5.69
C ILE A 91 11.69 -35.73 4.67
N SER A 92 10.89 -35.74 3.59
CA SER A 92 10.87 -34.68 2.58
C SER A 92 9.46 -34.17 2.37
N VAL A 93 9.23 -32.88 2.59
CA VAL A 93 7.93 -32.23 2.32
C VAL A 93 8.11 -31.06 1.35
N GLY A 94 7.13 -30.85 0.45
CA GLY A 94 7.11 -29.66 -0.40
C GLY A 94 6.56 -28.42 0.31
N GLY A 95 5.79 -28.60 1.39
CA GLY A 95 5.25 -27.53 2.23
C GLY A 95 5.93 -27.44 3.61
N LYS A 96 5.11 -27.17 4.62
CA LYS A 96 5.45 -27.17 6.05
C LYS A 96 5.48 -28.58 6.62
N LEU A 97 6.45 -28.88 7.49
CA LEU A 97 6.43 -30.12 8.30
C LEU A 97 6.08 -29.74 9.74
N THR A 98 5.03 -30.36 10.30
CA THR A 98 4.67 -30.19 11.72
C THR A 98 4.73 -31.53 12.43
N ILE A 99 5.62 -31.69 13.41
CA ILE A 99 5.77 -32.90 14.23
C ILE A 99 5.13 -32.63 15.60
N ASN A 100 4.12 -33.41 15.97
CA ASN A 100 3.38 -33.31 17.24
C ASN A 100 3.53 -34.59 18.07
N LYS A 101 3.49 -34.49 19.42
CA LYS A 101 3.36 -35.65 20.33
C LYS A 101 1.88 -36.04 20.56
N THR A 102 1.60 -37.31 20.90
CA THR A 102 0.26 -37.73 21.36
C THR A 102 0.07 -37.62 22.87
N SER A 103 1.16 -37.69 23.64
CA SER A 103 1.16 -37.63 25.10
C SER A 103 2.30 -36.74 25.62
N SER A 104 2.25 -36.29 26.88
CA SER A 104 3.37 -35.56 27.51
C SER A 104 4.55 -36.45 27.91
N SER A 105 4.53 -37.75 27.57
CA SER A 105 5.59 -38.70 27.91
C SER A 105 6.86 -38.49 27.08
N ALA A 106 8.02 -38.73 27.71
CA ALA A 106 9.31 -38.76 27.01
C ALA A 106 9.49 -39.96 26.07
N SER A 107 8.55 -40.91 26.07
CA SER A 107 8.56 -42.11 25.21
C SER A 107 8.22 -41.85 23.73
N ASP A 108 7.58 -40.72 23.42
CA ASP A 108 7.20 -40.37 22.05
C ASP A 108 8.43 -39.79 21.33
N THR A 109 9.10 -40.62 20.54
CA THR A 109 10.38 -40.29 19.89
C THR A 109 10.38 -40.58 18.38
N LEU A 110 11.19 -39.81 17.65
CA LEU A 110 11.51 -40.02 16.24
C LEU A 110 13.02 -39.96 16.06
N THR A 111 13.62 -41.07 15.65
CA THR A 111 15.04 -41.16 15.30
C THR A 111 15.19 -41.25 13.78
N ILE A 112 15.84 -40.29 13.13
CA ILE A 112 16.21 -40.39 11.71
C ILE A 112 17.71 -40.64 11.62
N LYS A 113 18.12 -41.76 11.04
CA LYS A 113 19.54 -42.17 10.94
C LYS A 113 20.00 -42.45 9.52
N GLN A 114 21.23 -42.05 9.21
CA GLN A 114 21.94 -42.39 7.97
C GLN A 114 23.25 -43.09 8.31
N THR A 115 23.42 -44.32 7.82
CA THR A 115 24.53 -45.24 8.20
C THR A 115 25.49 -45.58 7.05
N VAL A 116 25.20 -45.12 5.82
CA VAL A 116 25.95 -45.47 4.61
C VAL A 116 26.28 -44.22 3.80
N ALA A 117 27.54 -44.13 3.33
CA ALA A 117 28.06 -42.96 2.65
C ALA A 117 27.70 -42.92 1.16
N ALA A 118 26.84 -41.96 0.77
CA ALA A 118 26.79 -41.37 -0.56
C ALA A 118 25.99 -40.05 -0.56
N SER A 119 26.50 -39.04 -1.29
CA SER A 119 25.86 -37.76 -1.70
C SER A 119 25.23 -36.85 -0.60
N PRO A 120 25.09 -35.54 -0.85
CA PRO A 120 24.49 -34.61 0.12
C PRO A 120 23.05 -35.00 0.45
N SER A 121 22.84 -35.47 1.69
CA SER A 121 21.54 -35.86 2.24
C SER A 121 21.13 -34.97 3.40
N ASN A 122 19.87 -34.54 3.40
CA ASN A 122 19.28 -33.75 4.48
C ASN A 122 18.31 -34.63 5.27
N LEU A 123 18.53 -34.86 6.57
CA LEU A 123 17.70 -35.80 7.34
C LEU A 123 16.22 -35.38 7.34
N ILE A 124 15.96 -34.06 7.42
CA ILE A 124 14.67 -33.44 7.10
C ILE A 124 14.87 -32.36 6.02
N GLN A 125 14.01 -32.39 4.99
CA GLN A 125 13.90 -31.38 3.93
C GLN A 125 12.48 -30.80 3.91
N THR A 126 12.36 -29.47 3.82
CA THR A 126 11.09 -28.76 3.58
C THR A 126 11.17 -27.93 2.28
N GLY A 127 10.06 -27.30 1.87
CA GLY A 127 9.96 -26.66 0.55
C GLY A 127 10.88 -25.47 0.31
N LYS A 128 10.97 -24.54 1.27
CA LYS A 128 11.72 -23.28 1.17
C LYS A 128 12.29 -22.86 2.53
N ASP A 129 13.20 -21.90 2.50
CA ASP A 129 13.75 -21.28 3.71
C ASP A 129 12.94 -20.04 4.13
N ASP A 130 11.73 -20.28 4.62
CA ASP A 130 10.87 -19.27 5.22
C ASP A 130 10.01 -19.88 6.34
N GLU A 131 9.31 -19.02 7.09
CA GLU A 131 8.47 -19.43 8.22
C GLU A 131 7.20 -20.19 7.82
N ALA A 132 6.72 -20.02 6.59
CA ALA A 132 5.58 -20.76 6.07
C ALA A 132 5.95 -22.23 5.77
N HIS A 133 7.17 -22.50 5.33
CA HIS A 133 7.69 -23.83 4.98
C HIS A 133 8.61 -24.42 6.08
N ALA A 134 8.64 -23.86 7.28
CA ALA A 134 9.53 -24.30 8.36
C ALA A 134 9.21 -25.72 8.87
N CYS A 135 10.22 -26.40 9.41
CA CYS A 135 10.04 -27.62 10.22
C CYS A 135 9.65 -27.23 11.65
N VAL A 136 8.42 -27.51 12.07
CA VAL A 136 7.90 -27.19 13.41
C VAL A 136 7.81 -28.45 14.25
N ILE A 137 8.43 -28.45 15.43
CA ILE A 137 8.41 -29.55 16.39
C ILE A 137 7.68 -29.09 17.65
N ASN A 138 6.49 -29.63 17.88
CA ASN A 138 5.60 -29.31 18.99
C ASN A 138 5.54 -30.51 19.97
N GLY A 139 6.53 -30.59 20.84
CA GLY A 139 6.68 -31.69 21.80
C GLY A 139 7.30 -32.98 21.25
N GLY A 140 7.60 -33.92 22.15
CA GLY A 140 8.26 -35.20 21.86
C GLY A 140 9.78 -35.08 21.86
N THR A 141 10.50 -36.16 21.55
CA THR A 141 11.96 -36.14 21.34
C THR A 141 12.30 -36.51 19.90
N VAL A 142 12.75 -35.53 19.11
CA VAL A 142 13.26 -35.76 17.76
C VAL A 142 14.79 -35.87 17.82
N THR A 143 15.33 -36.95 17.27
CA THR A 143 16.77 -37.25 17.23
C THR A 143 17.19 -37.49 15.78
N LEU A 144 17.99 -36.59 15.23
CA LEU A 144 18.50 -36.65 13.86
C LEU A 144 19.99 -37.00 13.93
N LYS A 145 20.39 -38.18 13.46
CA LYS A 145 21.76 -38.68 13.52
C LYS A 145 22.28 -39.03 12.14
N ASN A 146 23.17 -38.20 11.60
CA ASN A 146 23.98 -38.61 10.47
C ASN A 146 25.28 -39.20 11.02
N GLU A 147 25.45 -40.51 10.86
CA GLU A 147 26.61 -41.26 11.37
C GLU A 147 27.76 -41.27 10.34
N VAL A 148 27.55 -40.69 9.16
CA VAL A 148 28.56 -40.55 8.10
C VAL A 148 29.51 -39.38 8.39
N VAL A 149 30.74 -39.70 8.78
CA VAL A 149 31.82 -38.73 9.00
C VAL A 149 32.30 -38.14 7.67
N GLY A 150 32.47 -36.81 7.60
CA GLY A 150 33.05 -36.10 6.45
C GLY A 150 32.09 -35.73 5.30
N GLY A 151 30.80 -36.02 5.41
CA GLY A 151 29.79 -35.65 4.40
C GLY A 151 29.36 -34.18 4.43
N THR A 152 28.70 -33.72 3.35
CA THR A 152 28.07 -32.38 3.26
C THR A 152 26.61 -32.33 3.75
N GLY A 153 26.12 -33.40 4.37
CA GLY A 153 24.72 -33.54 4.79
C GLY A 153 24.32 -32.62 5.95
N THR A 154 23.06 -32.18 5.93
CA THR A 154 22.46 -31.30 6.96
C THR A 154 21.45 -32.07 7.81
N GLY A 155 21.29 -31.70 9.09
CA GLY A 155 20.22 -32.23 9.94
C GLY A 155 18.83 -31.81 9.44
N ILE A 156 18.53 -30.51 9.47
CA ILE A 156 17.31 -29.92 8.90
C ILE A 156 17.72 -28.85 7.89
N ALA A 157 17.31 -29.00 6.63
CA ALA A 157 17.80 -28.20 5.52
C ALA A 157 17.53 -26.69 5.63
N ASN A 158 16.37 -26.33 6.19
CA ASN A 158 15.83 -24.97 6.22
C ASN A 158 15.42 -24.60 7.67
N MET A 159 14.71 -23.49 7.83
CA MET A 159 14.24 -22.97 9.11
C MET A 159 13.54 -24.03 9.98
N THR A 160 13.91 -24.05 11.27
CA THR A 160 13.36 -24.96 12.29
C THR A 160 12.75 -24.17 13.44
N VAL A 161 11.59 -24.61 13.93
CA VAL A 161 10.88 -24.03 15.09
C VAL A 161 10.63 -25.13 16.12
N VAL A 162 11.06 -24.92 17.38
CA VAL A 162 10.96 -25.93 18.45
C VAL A 162 10.17 -25.40 19.66
N ASN A 163 9.03 -26.02 19.95
CA ASN A 163 8.01 -25.53 20.88
C ASN A 163 7.47 -26.65 21.80
N ASN A 164 6.63 -26.28 22.79
CA ASN A 164 5.74 -27.22 23.51
C ASN A 164 6.44 -28.42 24.19
N ASP A 165 7.54 -28.13 24.89
CA ASP A 165 8.44 -29.07 25.58
C ASP A 165 9.17 -30.06 24.65
N ALA A 166 9.20 -29.78 23.34
CA ALA A 166 10.01 -30.55 22.39
C ALA A 166 11.47 -30.61 22.82
N ARG A 167 12.05 -31.80 22.66
CA ARG A 167 13.49 -32.03 22.68
C ARG A 167 13.96 -32.31 21.26
N LEU A 168 15.03 -31.65 20.84
CA LEU A 168 15.62 -31.83 19.52
C LEU A 168 17.11 -32.13 19.69
N ASN A 169 17.56 -33.28 19.23
CA ASN A 169 18.97 -33.65 19.21
C ASN A 169 19.41 -33.83 17.75
N ILE A 170 20.35 -33.03 17.27
CA ILE A 170 20.91 -33.16 15.92
C ILE A 170 22.40 -33.50 16.01
N THR A 171 22.82 -34.48 15.23
CA THR A 171 24.22 -34.78 14.92
C THR A 171 24.35 -34.83 13.40
N ALA A 172 25.12 -33.91 12.82
CA ALA A 172 25.28 -33.78 11.38
C ALA A 172 26.74 -33.44 10.99
N PRO A 173 27.23 -33.85 9.80
CA PRO A 173 28.62 -33.58 9.44
C PRO A 173 28.84 -32.13 8.99
N TYR A 174 27.89 -31.48 8.28
CA TYR A 174 28.10 -30.12 7.78
C TYR A 174 27.31 -29.05 8.55
N ARG A 175 25.97 -29.12 8.53
CA ARG A 175 25.10 -28.17 9.25
C ARG A 175 24.08 -28.90 10.10
N GLY A 176 23.79 -28.37 11.29
CA GLY A 176 22.71 -28.88 12.13
C GLY A 176 21.34 -28.44 11.59
N VAL A 177 21.14 -27.12 11.56
CA VAL A 177 20.04 -26.45 10.85
C VAL A 177 20.65 -25.55 9.78
N GLY A 178 20.16 -25.61 8.54
CA GLY A 178 20.76 -24.90 7.41
C GLY A 178 20.59 -23.37 7.45
N SER A 179 19.64 -22.87 8.24
CA SER A 179 19.35 -21.44 8.39
C SER A 179 19.05 -21.05 9.85
N THR A 180 17.83 -20.58 10.16
CA THR A 180 17.39 -20.12 11.48
C THR A 180 16.83 -21.24 12.33
N LEU A 181 17.32 -21.37 13.56
CA LEU A 181 16.68 -22.11 14.64
C LEU A 181 15.91 -21.14 15.54
N ARG A 182 14.58 -21.23 15.53
CA ARG A 182 13.71 -20.56 16.51
C ARG A 182 13.29 -21.56 17.58
N THR A 183 13.26 -21.15 18.85
CA THR A 183 12.87 -22.05 19.94
C THR A 183 12.18 -21.33 21.09
N ASN A 184 10.92 -21.70 21.35
CA ASN A 184 10.18 -21.31 22.56
C ASN A 184 9.94 -22.49 23.53
N THR A 185 10.53 -23.66 23.26
CA THR A 185 10.37 -24.86 24.10
C THR A 185 10.95 -24.71 25.52
N SER A 186 10.34 -25.42 26.48
CA SER A 186 10.94 -25.71 27.79
C SER A 186 11.94 -26.89 27.76
N GLY A 187 11.94 -27.65 26.66
CA GLY A 187 12.78 -28.83 26.46
C GLY A 187 14.22 -28.50 26.04
N ALA A 188 15.06 -29.54 25.97
CA ALA A 188 16.46 -29.41 25.57
C ALA A 188 16.62 -29.50 24.04
N VAL A 189 17.30 -28.52 23.45
CA VAL A 189 17.71 -28.51 22.05
C VAL A 189 19.23 -28.64 21.99
N THR A 190 19.74 -29.77 21.51
CA THR A 190 21.17 -30.01 21.33
C THR A 190 21.49 -30.17 19.85
N VAL A 191 22.42 -29.38 19.33
CA VAL A 191 22.87 -29.46 17.94
C VAL A 191 24.38 -29.60 17.91
N THR A 192 24.87 -30.72 17.40
CA THR A 192 26.29 -31.07 17.34
C THR A 192 26.69 -31.24 15.88
N THR A 193 27.75 -30.55 15.45
CA THR A 193 28.42 -30.82 14.18
C THR A 193 29.66 -31.70 14.36
N ASN A 194 29.86 -32.65 13.45
CA ASN A 194 30.92 -33.65 13.52
C ASN A 194 31.96 -33.55 12.37
N GLY A 195 31.77 -32.65 11.40
CA GLY A 195 32.68 -32.51 10.27
C GLY A 195 33.84 -31.56 10.54
N SER A 196 35.03 -31.92 10.05
CA SER A 196 36.28 -31.18 10.16
C SER A 196 36.40 -29.98 9.18
N ASN A 197 35.29 -29.50 8.62
CA ASN A 197 35.26 -28.39 7.67
C ASN A 197 35.20 -27.04 8.42
N SER A 198 36.03 -26.07 8.01
CA SER A 198 36.05 -24.70 8.57
C SER A 198 34.72 -23.93 8.42
N PHE A 199 33.80 -24.42 7.57
CA PHE A 199 32.45 -23.87 7.38
C PHE A 199 31.34 -24.69 8.06
N ALA A 200 31.67 -25.70 8.87
CA ALA A 200 30.67 -26.49 9.60
C ALA A 200 30.11 -25.68 10.78
N ALA A 201 28.78 -25.56 10.86
CA ALA A 201 28.10 -24.73 11.87
C ALA A 201 26.84 -25.42 12.38
N ALA A 202 26.56 -25.32 13.68
CA ALA A 202 25.34 -25.89 14.25
C ALA A 202 24.08 -25.23 13.66
N VAL A 203 24.05 -23.90 13.56
CA VAL A 203 22.96 -23.09 13.00
C VAL A 203 23.52 -21.83 12.31
N CYS A 204 22.75 -21.22 11.40
CA CYS A 204 23.10 -19.93 10.77
C CYS A 204 22.34 -18.73 11.37
N SER A 205 21.42 -18.96 12.31
CA SER A 205 20.81 -17.91 13.14
C SER A 205 20.11 -18.56 14.33
N LEU A 206 20.07 -17.87 15.47
CA LEU A 206 19.41 -18.35 16.68
C LEU A 206 18.46 -17.27 17.23
N ASP A 207 17.21 -17.67 17.43
CA ASP A 207 16.18 -16.91 18.12
C ASP A 207 15.60 -17.77 19.25
N ALA A 208 16.05 -17.52 20.48
CA ALA A 208 15.66 -18.28 21.66
C ALA A 208 14.75 -17.45 22.56
N SER A 209 13.58 -18.00 22.90
CA SER A 209 12.57 -17.38 23.77
C SER A 209 11.90 -18.34 24.76
N GLY A 210 12.32 -19.62 24.79
CA GLY A 210 11.75 -20.66 25.65
C GLY A 210 12.61 -21.03 26.84
N THR A 211 12.01 -21.48 27.93
CA THR A 211 12.70 -21.77 29.21
C THR A 211 13.68 -22.95 29.17
N GLY A 212 13.80 -23.64 28.04
CA GLY A 212 14.66 -24.79 27.83
C GLY A 212 16.16 -24.50 27.69
N THR A 213 16.94 -25.56 27.51
CA THR A 213 18.39 -25.45 27.30
C THR A 213 18.72 -25.65 25.83
N VAL A 214 19.44 -24.69 25.22
CA VAL A 214 19.96 -24.78 23.85
C VAL A 214 21.46 -24.98 23.92
N THR A 215 21.97 -26.10 23.42
CA THR A 215 23.40 -26.46 23.40
C THR A 215 23.86 -26.64 21.95
N LEU A 216 24.78 -25.80 21.49
CA LEU A 216 25.39 -25.89 20.16
C LEU A 216 26.85 -26.31 20.30
N ASN A 217 27.26 -27.39 19.63
CA ASN A 217 28.63 -27.92 19.68
C ASN A 217 29.26 -27.91 18.29
N ALA A 218 30.50 -27.40 18.19
CA ALA A 218 31.34 -27.46 16.98
C ALA A 218 32.64 -28.26 17.26
N PRO A 219 33.20 -29.00 16.27
CA PRO A 219 34.27 -29.98 16.50
C PRO A 219 35.69 -29.39 16.42
N THR A 220 35.84 -28.16 15.96
CA THR A 220 37.09 -27.38 15.93
C THR A 220 36.78 -25.91 16.23
N PRO A 221 37.75 -25.09 16.66
CA PRO A 221 37.58 -23.64 16.81
C PRO A 221 37.42 -22.96 15.45
N ALA A 222 36.22 -23.11 14.87
CA ALA A 222 35.82 -22.55 13.59
C ALA A 222 35.20 -21.16 13.76
N VAL A 223 35.25 -20.40 12.68
CA VAL A 223 34.96 -18.95 12.63
C VAL A 223 33.47 -18.66 12.78
N THR A 224 33.14 -17.73 13.69
CA THR A 224 31.89 -16.94 13.73
C THR A 224 30.57 -17.67 13.99
N VAL A 225 29.97 -17.43 15.17
CA VAL A 225 28.50 -17.50 15.31
C VAL A 225 27.88 -16.37 14.49
N CYS A 226 26.85 -16.71 13.72
CA CYS A 226 26.42 -16.07 12.48
C CYS A 226 25.80 -14.65 12.58
N GLU A 227 25.31 -14.15 11.44
CA GLU A 227 24.84 -12.79 11.11
C GLU A 227 23.84 -12.14 12.09
N SER A 228 23.17 -12.90 12.95
CA SER A 228 22.23 -12.39 13.96
C SER A 228 22.04 -13.37 15.13
N LEU A 229 22.05 -12.84 16.35
CA LEU A 229 21.78 -13.59 17.58
C LEU A 229 20.72 -12.85 18.43
N ASN A 230 19.54 -13.46 18.60
CA ASN A 230 18.46 -12.94 19.44
C ASN A 230 18.18 -13.89 20.61
N ILE A 231 18.14 -13.34 21.82
CA ILE A 231 17.83 -14.09 23.05
C ILE A 231 16.83 -13.26 23.86
N ALA A 232 15.55 -13.63 23.76
CA ALA A 232 14.47 -13.00 24.51
C ALA A 232 14.53 -13.35 26.01
N SER A 233 13.88 -12.54 26.84
CA SER A 233 13.98 -12.60 28.31
C SER A 233 13.50 -13.91 28.93
N THR A 234 12.64 -14.63 28.21
CA THR A 234 12.06 -15.93 28.59
C THR A 234 12.92 -17.13 28.18
N ALA A 235 14.03 -16.91 27.48
CA ALA A 235 14.99 -17.96 27.13
C ALA A 235 15.62 -18.60 28.39
N GLY A 236 15.83 -19.92 28.36
CA GLY A 236 16.43 -20.68 29.44
C GLY A 236 17.96 -20.56 29.48
N LYS A 237 18.67 -21.62 29.11
CA LYS A 237 20.15 -21.67 29.14
C LYS A 237 20.69 -21.87 27.73
N VAL A 238 21.51 -20.95 27.23
CA VAL A 238 22.22 -21.13 25.94
C VAL A 238 23.69 -21.47 26.20
N VAL A 239 24.17 -22.53 25.58
CA VAL A 239 25.54 -23.06 25.68
C VAL A 239 26.12 -23.21 24.28
N LEU A 240 27.30 -22.64 24.05
CA LEU A 240 28.02 -22.69 22.78
C LEU A 240 29.40 -23.28 23.04
N ASN A 241 29.66 -24.51 22.58
CA ASN A 241 30.93 -25.21 22.79
C ASN A 241 31.72 -25.27 21.47
N GLY A 242 33.00 -24.88 21.52
CA GLY A 242 33.88 -24.86 20.35
C GLY A 242 33.82 -23.58 19.51
N TYR A 243 33.08 -22.55 19.94
CA TYR A 243 32.97 -21.26 19.25
C TYR A 243 33.88 -20.21 19.90
N THR A 244 34.77 -19.59 19.12
CA THR A 244 35.78 -18.64 19.62
C THR A 244 35.43 -17.16 19.46
N LYS A 245 34.48 -16.81 18.58
CA LYS A 245 34.04 -15.42 18.33
C LYS A 245 32.60 -15.36 17.78
N VAL A 246 31.87 -14.31 18.13
CA VAL A 246 30.70 -13.79 17.39
C VAL A 246 31.18 -12.54 16.66
N ALA A 247 31.02 -12.41 15.33
CA ALA A 247 31.93 -11.56 14.55
C ALA A 247 31.32 -10.73 13.40
N ASN A 248 31.87 -9.52 13.29
CA ASN A 248 32.08 -8.72 12.07
C ASN A 248 30.88 -7.95 11.47
N ASP A 249 30.35 -6.99 12.22
CA ASP A 249 30.12 -5.61 11.73
C ASP A 249 30.09 -4.63 12.93
N PRO A 250 30.45 -3.34 12.81
CA PRO A 250 30.41 -2.41 13.92
C PRO A 250 28.99 -1.83 14.07
N VAL A 251 28.33 -2.20 15.17
CA VAL A 251 27.11 -1.56 15.73
C VAL A 251 25.84 -1.72 14.89
N ASP A 252 24.92 -2.61 15.31
CA ASP A 252 23.48 -2.26 15.51
C ASP A 252 22.58 -3.44 15.99
N ASN A 253 22.89 -4.71 15.68
CA ASN A 253 21.93 -5.82 15.82
C ASN A 253 22.26 -6.87 16.91
N TYR A 254 22.35 -6.47 18.18
CA TYR A 254 22.33 -7.42 19.32
C TYR A 254 21.22 -7.07 20.31
N SER A 255 20.27 -8.00 20.51
CA SER A 255 19.27 -7.94 21.58
C SER A 255 19.36 -9.19 22.46
N VAL A 256 20.16 -9.10 23.52
CA VAL A 256 20.18 -10.10 24.60
C VAL A 256 19.45 -9.50 25.80
N ALA A 257 18.31 -10.08 26.15
CA ALA A 257 17.42 -9.51 27.15
C ALA A 257 17.90 -9.76 28.59
N TYR A 258 18.67 -8.80 29.10
CA TYR A 258 18.84 -8.38 30.50
C TYR A 258 19.34 -9.39 31.58
N ASN A 259 19.03 -10.70 31.53
CA ASN A 259 19.17 -11.61 32.68
C ASN A 259 19.85 -12.99 32.41
N LYS A 260 20.50 -13.23 31.25
CA LYS A 260 21.09 -14.55 30.91
C LYS A 260 22.51 -14.47 30.35
N LYS A 261 23.41 -15.30 30.89
CA LYS A 261 24.77 -15.52 30.35
C LYS A 261 24.76 -16.62 29.29
N VAL A 262 25.41 -16.39 28.16
CA VAL A 262 25.81 -17.45 27.23
C VAL A 262 27.04 -18.16 27.81
N GLN A 263 26.96 -19.47 28.01
CA GLN A 263 28.09 -20.28 28.52
C GLN A 263 28.89 -20.89 27.37
N GLY A 264 30.21 -21.00 27.55
CA GLY A 264 31.12 -21.69 26.62
C GLY A 264 31.82 -20.81 25.57
N VAL A 265 31.44 -19.54 25.45
CA VAL A 265 32.21 -18.52 24.73
C VAL A 265 33.13 -17.78 25.71
N ASP A 266 34.38 -17.51 25.31
CA ASP A 266 35.23 -16.54 25.99
C ASP A 266 34.65 -15.13 25.79
N ASN A 267 33.84 -14.72 26.78
CA ASN A 267 32.95 -13.57 26.67
C ASN A 267 33.70 -12.22 26.67
N TYR A 268 34.13 -11.78 25.49
CA TYR A 268 34.38 -10.36 25.20
C TYR A 268 33.06 -9.64 24.93
N TYR A 269 32.50 -9.00 25.96
CA TYR A 269 31.45 -8.00 25.79
C TYR A 269 32.09 -6.61 25.66
N GLU A 270 32.11 -6.06 24.45
CA GLU A 270 32.41 -4.63 24.26
C GLU A 270 31.20 -3.80 24.71
N GLY A 271 31.15 -3.46 26.00
CA GLY A 271 30.32 -2.36 26.47
C GLY A 271 30.86 -1.03 25.94
N SER A 272 30.02 0.01 25.89
CA SER A 272 30.51 1.37 25.64
C SER A 272 30.97 2.00 26.96
N TYR A 273 32.06 2.76 26.92
CA TYR A 273 32.47 3.57 28.07
C TYR A 273 31.55 4.79 28.17
N THR A 274 30.75 4.84 29.23
CA THR A 274 29.72 5.88 29.44
C THR A 274 29.53 6.12 30.94
N THR A 275 28.59 6.97 31.33
CA THR A 275 28.23 7.23 32.73
C THR A 275 26.86 6.67 33.06
N ASP A 276 26.72 5.99 34.20
CA ASP A 276 25.40 5.56 34.70
C ASP A 276 24.46 6.75 35.01
N PRO A 277 23.16 6.50 35.26
CA PRO A 277 22.20 7.56 35.63
C PRO A 277 22.54 8.33 36.94
N SER A 278 23.54 7.88 37.70
CA SER A 278 24.07 8.52 38.91
C SER A 278 25.36 9.30 38.66
N GLY A 279 25.89 9.30 37.42
CA GLY A 279 27.10 10.02 37.01
C GLY A 279 28.41 9.25 37.13
N ASN A 280 28.40 7.95 37.45
CA ASN A 280 29.63 7.16 37.58
C ASN A 280 30.15 6.69 36.20
N PRO A 281 31.41 6.95 35.82
CA PRO A 281 31.97 6.49 34.55
C PRO A 281 32.45 5.02 34.61
N GLY A 282 32.21 4.26 33.54
CA GLY A 282 32.54 2.84 33.45
C GLY A 282 32.16 2.22 32.11
N TYR A 283 32.48 0.93 31.96
CA TYR A 283 32.03 0.13 30.81
C TYR A 283 30.64 -0.44 31.09
N TYR A 284 29.63 0.03 30.36
CA TYR A 284 28.23 -0.36 30.55
C TYR A 284 27.67 -1.10 29.33
N LEU A 285 26.82 -2.09 29.59
CA LEU A 285 25.93 -2.64 28.57
C LEU A 285 24.89 -1.57 28.24
N CYS A 286 24.96 -1.08 27.00
CA CYS A 286 24.08 -0.06 26.49
C CYS A 286 22.95 -0.67 25.66
N ASN A 287 21.82 0.02 25.59
CA ASN A 287 20.81 -0.25 24.56
C ASN A 287 21.31 0.24 23.18
N SER A 288 20.52 0.01 22.14
CA SER A 288 20.78 0.50 20.78
C SER A 288 20.81 2.03 20.63
N SER A 289 20.55 2.80 21.69
CA SER A 289 20.73 4.27 21.72
C SER A 289 21.92 4.73 22.57
N GLY A 290 22.84 3.82 22.92
CA GLY A 290 24.07 4.15 23.65
C GLY A 290 23.86 4.54 25.12
N GLN A 291 22.65 4.34 25.65
CA GLN A 291 22.34 4.60 27.05
C GLN A 291 22.57 3.34 27.89
N PRO A 292 23.25 3.44 29.06
CA PRO A 292 23.42 2.30 29.95
C PRO A 292 22.06 1.78 30.43
N LEU A 293 21.87 0.47 30.39
CA LEU A 293 20.60 -0.17 30.71
C LEU A 293 20.22 0.04 32.18
N SER A 294 19.19 0.85 32.42
CA SER A 294 18.81 1.37 33.74
C SER A 294 18.47 0.31 34.79
N SER A 295 18.09 -0.90 34.39
CA SER A 295 17.79 -1.98 35.32
C SER A 295 19.02 -2.64 35.91
N ALA A 296 20.23 -2.50 35.30
CA ALA A 296 21.45 -3.27 35.56
C ALA A 296 21.83 -3.42 37.04
N THR A 297 21.16 -4.35 37.71
CA THR A 297 21.55 -4.92 38.99
C THR A 297 22.81 -5.71 38.74
N TYR A 298 23.93 -5.00 38.94
CA TYR A 298 25.18 -5.61 39.32
C TYR A 298 24.89 -6.62 40.43
N GLN A 299 24.89 -7.91 40.08
CA GLN A 299 25.64 -8.80 40.95
C GLN A 299 27.08 -8.33 40.86
N THR A 300 27.44 -7.46 41.80
CA THR A 300 28.67 -7.65 42.53
C THR A 300 28.79 -9.15 42.77
N VAL A 301 29.78 -9.78 42.17
CA VAL A 301 30.21 -11.07 42.69
C VAL A 301 31.00 -10.74 43.95
N ASP A 302 30.28 -10.35 45.01
CA ASP A 302 30.78 -10.32 46.38
C ASP A 302 31.20 -11.76 46.69
N GLY A 303 32.49 -12.05 46.45
CA GLY A 303 33.03 -13.40 46.37
C GLY A 303 34.12 -13.62 45.31
N GLN A 304 34.29 -12.75 44.31
CA GLN A 304 35.49 -12.75 43.46
C GLN A 304 36.53 -11.79 44.04
N PRO A 305 37.71 -12.29 44.48
CA PRO A 305 38.74 -11.43 45.04
C PRO A 305 39.21 -10.42 43.99
N LEU A 306 39.52 -9.21 44.44
CA LEU A 306 40.12 -8.19 43.60
C LEU A 306 41.46 -8.71 43.06
N ALA A 307 41.64 -8.67 41.74
CA ALA A 307 42.81 -9.19 41.05
C ALA A 307 43.14 -8.35 39.81
N ILE A 308 44.42 -8.24 39.49
CA ILE A 308 44.88 -7.70 38.20
C ILE A 308 45.41 -8.89 37.40
N MET A 309 44.73 -9.24 36.31
CA MET A 309 44.87 -10.56 35.67
C MET A 309 46.00 -10.66 34.63
N ASP A 310 46.49 -9.55 34.09
CA ASP A 310 47.62 -9.56 33.16
C ASP A 310 48.45 -8.27 33.25
N SER A 311 49.76 -8.41 33.44
CA SER A 311 50.74 -7.30 33.44
C SER A 311 51.26 -6.95 32.05
N LYS A 312 51.15 -7.87 31.07
CA LYS A 312 51.64 -7.67 29.69
C LYS A 312 50.78 -6.73 28.85
N LEU A 313 49.58 -6.39 29.31
CA LEU A 313 48.70 -5.44 28.62
C LEU A 313 49.23 -3.99 28.60
N LEU A 314 50.16 -3.63 29.48
CA LEU A 314 50.82 -2.30 29.45
C LEU A 314 52.20 -2.39 28.77
N ASP A 315 52.27 -1.89 27.53
CA ASP A 315 53.53 -1.73 26.81
C ASP A 315 54.19 -0.37 27.13
N LEU A 316 55.21 -0.39 27.99
CA LEU A 316 56.10 0.73 28.31
C LEU A 316 57.46 0.62 27.59
N SER A 317 57.51 -0.08 26.45
CA SER A 317 58.70 -0.13 25.61
C SER A 317 58.83 1.11 24.71
N GLY A 318 60.05 1.39 24.26
CA GLY A 318 60.31 2.45 23.26
C GLY A 318 60.24 3.89 23.79
N LEU A 319 60.17 4.09 25.12
CA LEU A 319 60.20 5.40 25.76
C LEU A 319 61.43 6.23 25.30
N LYS A 320 61.18 7.49 24.94
CA LYS A 320 62.20 8.46 24.56
C LYS A 320 62.03 9.78 25.31
N VAL A 321 63.14 10.41 25.66
CA VAL A 321 63.16 11.73 26.29
C VAL A 321 62.52 12.76 25.37
N GLY A 322 61.60 13.57 25.89
CA GLY A 322 60.89 14.61 25.14
C GLY A 322 59.75 14.11 24.23
N THR A 323 59.61 12.80 24.00
CA THR A 323 58.46 12.24 23.27
C THR A 323 57.28 12.04 24.22
N LYS A 324 56.14 12.69 23.96
CA LYS A 324 54.91 12.43 24.75
C LYS A 324 54.57 10.94 24.64
N TYR A 325 54.45 10.29 25.78
CA TYR A 325 54.08 8.89 25.91
C TYR A 325 52.73 8.78 26.63
N GLU A 326 51.92 7.83 26.18
CA GLU A 326 50.65 7.48 26.81
C GLU A 326 50.44 5.98 26.60
N SER A 327 50.24 5.23 27.69
CA SER A 327 50.07 3.79 27.61
C SER A 327 48.81 3.46 26.81
N THR A 328 48.92 2.57 25.81
CA THR A 328 47.80 2.18 24.95
C THR A 328 46.63 1.65 25.77
N VAL A 329 46.93 0.82 26.77
CA VAL A 329 45.99 0.25 27.75
C VAL A 329 46.16 0.89 29.12
N ALA A 330 45.09 0.92 29.92
CA ALA A 330 45.09 1.38 31.32
C ALA A 330 44.91 0.18 32.28
N VAL A 331 45.49 0.23 33.49
CA VAL A 331 45.50 -0.93 34.42
C VAL A 331 44.07 -1.36 34.83
N ILE A 332 43.09 -0.44 34.82
CA ILE A 332 41.67 -0.79 35.01
C ILE A 332 41.16 -1.84 34.02
N ASN A 333 41.67 -1.89 32.78
CA ASN A 333 41.27 -2.86 31.77
C ASN A 333 41.79 -4.28 32.09
N ALA A 334 42.81 -4.41 32.93
CA ALA A 334 43.34 -5.67 33.44
C ALA A 334 42.79 -6.03 34.84
N THR A 335 42.01 -5.15 35.47
CA THR A 335 41.49 -5.33 36.84
C THR A 335 40.12 -6.02 36.83
N ARG A 336 39.93 -7.03 37.69
CA ARG A 336 38.66 -7.75 37.87
C ARG A 336 38.41 -8.09 39.34
N GLY A 337 37.14 -8.35 39.69
CA GLY A 337 36.73 -8.64 41.08
C GLY A 337 36.65 -7.41 41.97
N GLY A 338 36.28 -7.58 43.24
CA GLY A 338 36.05 -6.48 44.17
C GLY A 338 34.76 -5.68 43.93
N SER A 339 34.60 -4.60 44.70
CA SER A 339 33.33 -3.87 44.90
C SER A 339 33.16 -2.62 44.03
N GLY A 340 33.95 -2.46 42.97
CA GLY A 340 33.97 -1.24 42.17
C GLY A 340 34.49 -0.01 42.93
N GLY A 341 34.52 1.15 42.27
CA GLY A 341 35.11 2.38 42.83
C GLY A 341 36.62 2.26 43.02
N TYR A 342 37.34 1.86 41.95
CA TYR A 342 38.77 1.58 42.00
C TYR A 342 39.62 2.84 42.09
N VAL A 343 40.61 2.81 42.99
CA VAL A 343 41.69 3.80 43.09
C VAL A 343 43.02 3.12 42.80
N PHE A 344 43.74 3.64 41.81
CA PHE A 344 45.05 3.15 41.38
C PHE A 344 46.18 4.01 41.94
N SER A 345 47.27 3.37 42.35
CA SER A 345 48.47 4.05 42.84
C SER A 345 49.73 3.23 42.55
N VAL A 346 50.88 3.89 42.54
CA VAL A 346 52.18 3.21 42.59
C VAL A 346 52.46 2.85 44.04
N ALA A 347 52.48 1.55 44.36
CA ALA A 347 52.71 1.05 45.72
C ALA A 347 54.20 0.90 46.05
N SER A 348 55.05 0.61 45.06
CA SER A 348 56.51 0.59 45.21
C SER A 348 57.22 0.77 43.86
N GLY A 349 58.51 1.10 43.89
CA GLY A 349 59.25 1.53 42.70
C GLY A 349 58.95 2.97 42.32
N LYS A 350 59.43 3.41 41.15
CA LYS A 350 59.19 4.75 40.59
C LYS A 350 58.84 4.64 39.12
N LEU A 351 57.89 5.46 38.68
CA LEU A 351 57.68 5.73 37.25
C LEU A 351 58.92 6.44 36.67
N PRO A 352 59.24 6.24 35.38
CA PRO A 352 60.20 7.08 34.67
C PRO A 352 59.90 8.57 34.85
N ALA A 353 60.93 9.39 35.06
CA ALA A 353 60.77 10.80 35.34
C ALA A 353 59.96 11.51 34.24
N GLY A 354 58.92 12.25 34.62
CA GLY A 354 58.00 12.92 33.68
C GLY A 354 56.78 12.08 33.24
N LEU A 355 56.65 10.83 33.70
CA LEU A 355 55.41 10.05 33.60
C LEU A 355 54.61 10.10 34.92
N THR A 356 53.29 10.12 34.80
CA THR A 356 52.32 10.10 35.92
C THR A 356 51.27 9.01 35.69
N MET A 357 50.59 8.60 36.77
CA MET A 357 49.49 7.65 36.72
C MET A 357 48.19 8.34 37.11
N ASP A 358 47.14 8.16 36.30
CA ASP A 358 45.79 8.57 36.66
C ASP A 358 45.21 7.64 37.73
N ALA A 359 44.76 8.22 38.84
CA ALA A 359 44.33 7.47 40.02
C ALA A 359 42.96 6.77 39.88
N LYS A 360 42.20 6.99 38.80
CA LYS A 360 40.88 6.38 38.57
C LYS A 360 40.91 5.25 37.54
N THR A 361 41.85 5.31 36.61
CA THR A 361 41.98 4.38 35.48
C THR A 361 43.27 3.56 35.54
N GLY A 362 44.28 4.01 36.28
CA GLY A 362 45.62 3.43 36.24
C GLY A 362 46.30 3.61 34.88
N ARG A 363 45.87 4.55 34.05
CA ARG A 363 46.52 4.90 32.78
C ARG A 363 47.79 5.69 33.07
N ILE A 364 48.88 5.39 32.35
CA ILE A 364 50.17 6.06 32.53
C ILE A 364 50.39 7.01 31.36
N SER A 365 50.66 8.28 31.65
CA SER A 365 50.88 9.30 30.62
C SER A 365 51.87 10.36 31.07
N GLY A 366 52.47 11.06 30.10
CA GLY A 366 53.39 12.16 30.36
C GLY A 366 54.42 12.30 29.25
N THR A 367 55.54 12.94 29.56
CA THR A 367 56.67 13.09 28.65
C THR A 367 57.93 12.75 29.44
N PRO A 368 58.68 11.69 29.10
CA PRO A 368 59.90 11.35 29.83
C PRO A 368 60.87 12.53 29.81
N SER A 369 61.21 13.04 31.00
CA SER A 369 62.00 14.27 31.18
C SER A 369 63.49 14.02 31.36
N ALA A 370 63.89 12.76 31.56
CA ALA A 370 65.27 12.33 31.65
C ALA A 370 65.42 10.90 31.09
N ALA A 371 66.63 10.56 30.64
CA ALA A 371 66.97 9.19 30.29
C ALA A 371 67.08 8.33 31.57
N SER A 372 66.76 7.04 31.46
CA SER A 372 66.87 6.09 32.56
C SER A 372 67.13 4.68 32.04
N GLU A 373 67.75 3.84 32.85
CA GLU A 373 67.87 2.41 32.56
C GLU A 373 66.49 1.70 32.62
N ALA A 374 66.46 0.43 32.19
CA ALA A 374 65.27 -0.40 32.30
C ALA A 374 64.94 -0.67 33.78
N GLY A 375 63.66 -0.81 34.11
CA GLY A 375 63.23 -0.95 35.50
C GLY A 375 61.80 -1.45 35.65
N SER A 376 61.30 -1.42 36.89
CA SER A 376 59.94 -1.83 37.21
C SER A 376 59.36 -1.05 38.39
N PHE A 377 58.03 -1.05 38.47
CA PHE A 377 57.27 -0.48 39.58
C PHE A 377 56.01 -1.34 39.83
N VAL A 378 55.51 -1.32 41.06
CA VAL A 378 54.31 -2.06 41.47
C VAL A 378 53.12 -1.12 41.47
N VAL A 379 52.10 -1.46 40.70
CA VAL A 379 50.80 -0.78 40.73
C VAL A 379 49.90 -1.51 41.72
N SER A 380 49.23 -0.76 42.59
CA SER A 380 48.15 -1.27 43.42
C SER A 380 46.83 -0.67 42.98
N VAL A 381 45.78 -1.49 43.01
CA VAL A 381 44.39 -1.05 42.95
C VAL A 381 43.72 -1.32 44.30
N LYS A 382 42.91 -0.37 44.77
CA LYS A 382 42.07 -0.48 45.95
C LYS A 382 40.61 -0.27 45.55
N ASP A 383 39.69 -1.15 45.97
CA ASP A 383 38.25 -0.95 45.74
C ASP A 383 37.57 -0.09 46.83
N SER A 384 36.30 0.24 46.62
CA SER A 384 35.49 1.04 47.54
C SER A 384 35.27 0.42 48.93
N LYS A 385 35.37 -0.92 49.08
CA LYS A 385 35.33 -1.61 50.38
C LYS A 385 36.73 -1.79 51.00
N GLY A 386 37.78 -1.33 50.32
CA GLY A 386 39.16 -1.31 50.79
C GLY A 386 39.98 -2.57 50.49
N SER A 387 39.45 -3.52 49.71
CA SER A 387 40.23 -4.66 49.21
C SER A 387 41.30 -4.18 48.23
N THR A 388 42.47 -4.82 48.21
CA THR A 388 43.61 -4.43 47.37
C THR A 388 44.14 -5.57 46.51
N ALA A 389 44.59 -5.23 45.30
CA ALA A 389 45.40 -6.11 44.44
C ALA A 389 46.62 -5.36 43.92
N GLN A 390 47.68 -6.09 43.56
CA GLN A 390 48.94 -5.52 43.08
C GLN A 390 49.46 -6.25 41.84
N VAL A 391 50.21 -5.52 41.00
CA VAL A 391 50.90 -6.06 39.82
C VAL A 391 52.22 -5.33 39.59
N THR A 392 53.26 -6.06 39.19
CA THR A 392 54.54 -5.48 38.77
C THR A 392 54.51 -5.16 37.27
N ILE A 393 54.86 -3.94 36.91
CA ILE A 393 54.97 -3.46 35.53
C ILE A 393 56.45 -3.18 35.22
N ASN A 394 56.94 -3.68 34.09
CA ASN A 394 58.32 -3.50 33.64
C ASN A 394 58.38 -2.50 32.47
N TYR A 395 59.47 -1.75 32.36
CA TYR A 395 59.74 -0.82 31.25
C TYR A 395 61.19 -0.93 30.76
N SER A 396 61.42 -0.67 29.47
CA SER A 396 62.77 -0.67 28.89
C SER A 396 63.45 0.70 29.00
N ALA A 397 64.77 0.75 28.80
CA ALA A 397 65.56 1.96 29.01
C ALA A 397 65.08 3.14 28.14
N VAL A 398 64.88 4.30 28.78
CA VAL A 398 64.44 5.54 28.15
C VAL A 398 65.63 6.19 27.46
N LYS A 399 65.59 6.28 26.13
CA LYS A 399 66.71 6.82 25.31
C LYS A 399 66.52 8.30 24.97
N ALA A 400 67.63 9.01 24.72
CA ALA A 400 67.58 10.36 24.15
C ALA A 400 67.01 10.35 22.71
N SER A 401 66.40 11.45 22.28
CA SER A 401 65.88 11.60 20.92
C SER A 401 66.94 12.08 19.93
N GLU A 402 67.05 11.39 18.80
CA GLU A 402 67.75 11.87 17.59
C GLU A 402 66.70 12.21 16.53
N GLU A 403 66.92 13.30 15.80
CA GLU A 403 66.02 13.84 14.77
C GLU A 403 66.66 13.71 13.38
N PHE A 404 65.92 13.20 12.40
CA PHE A 404 66.40 13.03 11.02
C PHE A 404 65.51 13.70 9.97
N LEU A 405 66.11 14.05 8.83
CA LEU A 405 65.47 14.43 7.58
C LEU A 405 65.77 13.36 6.53
N TYR A 406 64.75 13.02 5.75
CA TYR A 406 64.74 12.02 4.69
C TYR A 406 64.25 12.69 3.41
N VAL A 407 65.06 12.62 2.34
CA VAL A 407 64.71 13.17 1.01
C VAL A 407 65.04 12.11 -0.03
N ASP A 408 64.07 11.69 -0.84
CA ASP A 408 64.29 10.67 -1.88
C ASP A 408 65.05 11.23 -3.10
N TYR A 409 65.69 10.34 -3.86
CA TYR A 409 66.38 10.67 -5.11
C TYR A 409 65.54 10.26 -6.34
N SER A 410 66.06 10.50 -7.55
CA SER A 410 65.30 10.47 -8.81
C SER A 410 64.80 9.08 -9.29
N ASP A 411 64.86 8.05 -8.46
CA ASP A 411 64.44 6.68 -8.77
C ASP A 411 63.31 6.12 -7.86
N ASN A 412 62.75 6.93 -6.96
CA ASN A 412 61.64 6.56 -6.07
C ASN A 412 61.94 5.39 -5.09
N SER A 413 63.22 5.10 -4.81
CA SER A 413 63.62 3.92 -4.04
C SER A 413 64.62 4.18 -2.90
N SER A 414 65.17 5.40 -2.77
CA SER A 414 66.41 5.64 -2.03
C SER A 414 66.36 6.94 -1.21
N TYR A 415 65.77 6.88 -0.01
CA TYR A 415 65.76 8.01 0.93
C TYR A 415 67.17 8.37 1.45
N ILE A 416 67.60 9.59 1.16
CA ILE A 416 68.79 10.22 1.77
C ILE A 416 68.42 10.61 3.21
N LYS A 417 68.74 9.74 4.17
CA LYS A 417 68.60 10.00 5.62
C LYS A 417 69.83 10.74 6.15
N PHE A 418 69.63 11.87 6.81
CA PHE A 418 70.70 12.59 7.53
C PHE A 418 70.15 13.30 8.78
N ASN A 419 71.06 13.66 9.70
CA ASN A 419 70.69 14.31 10.96
C ASN A 419 70.32 15.78 10.70
N VAL A 420 69.24 16.26 11.30
CA VAL A 420 68.76 17.65 11.11
C VAL A 420 69.71 18.71 11.70
N LYS A 421 70.72 18.30 12.46
CA LYS A 421 71.77 19.18 13.03
C LYS A 421 72.94 19.42 12.07
N THR A 422 72.92 18.85 10.86
CA THR A 422 73.98 19.00 9.85
C THR A 422 73.44 19.56 8.54
N ASP A 423 74.12 20.56 7.98
CA ASP A 423 73.85 21.07 6.64
C ASP A 423 74.08 19.98 5.58
N LYS A 424 73.26 19.96 4.52
CA LYS A 424 73.34 18.95 3.47
C LYS A 424 72.75 19.46 2.16
N GLU A 425 73.27 19.03 1.01
CA GLU A 425 72.70 19.36 -0.30
C GLU A 425 72.61 18.15 -1.23
N GLY A 426 71.78 18.27 -2.27
CA GLY A 426 71.54 17.25 -3.29
C GLY A 426 70.91 17.84 -4.57
N LEU A 427 70.54 17.00 -5.53
CA LEU A 427 69.96 17.50 -6.79
C LEU A 427 68.59 18.15 -6.56
N GLY A 428 68.52 19.45 -6.88
CA GLY A 428 67.30 20.24 -6.75
C GLY A 428 66.91 20.58 -5.31
N TRP A 429 67.77 20.32 -4.31
CA TRP A 429 67.49 20.68 -2.91
C TRP A 429 68.75 20.98 -2.09
N SER A 430 68.61 21.84 -1.08
CA SER A 430 69.62 22.06 -0.04
C SER A 430 68.98 22.28 1.33
N TYR A 431 69.62 21.80 2.39
CA TYR A 431 69.16 21.88 3.77
C TYR A 431 70.17 22.63 4.64
N THR A 432 69.66 23.61 5.38
CA THR A 432 70.39 24.40 6.38
C THR A 432 69.87 24.04 7.78
N ALA A 433 70.73 23.47 8.61
CA ALA A 433 70.40 22.96 9.94
C ALA A 433 70.11 24.09 10.94
N SER A 434 70.84 25.20 10.86
CA SER A 434 70.75 26.32 11.81
C SER A 434 69.36 26.96 11.90
N ASN A 435 68.57 26.86 10.84
CA ASN A 435 67.19 27.36 10.74
C ASN A 435 66.19 26.30 10.22
N LYS A 436 66.60 25.02 10.22
CA LYS A 436 65.83 23.86 9.72
C LYS A 436 65.22 24.05 8.31
N THR A 437 65.94 24.69 7.39
CA THR A 437 65.40 25.11 6.09
C THR A 437 65.82 24.20 4.94
N LEU A 438 64.86 23.54 4.29
CA LEU A 438 65.00 22.79 3.04
C LEU A 438 64.59 23.67 1.84
N THR A 439 65.56 24.23 1.13
CA THR A 439 65.33 24.91 -0.15
C THR A 439 65.11 23.87 -1.25
N LEU A 440 64.03 23.99 -2.02
CA LEU A 440 63.72 23.20 -3.21
C LEU A 440 63.85 24.08 -4.46
N LYS A 441 64.70 23.66 -5.39
CA LYS A 441 65.04 24.39 -6.63
C LYS A 441 65.05 23.44 -7.82
N GLY A 442 63.87 23.14 -8.34
CA GLY A 442 63.69 22.14 -9.40
C GLY A 442 63.65 20.70 -8.88
N TYR A 443 63.30 20.49 -7.61
CA TYR A 443 63.13 19.15 -7.02
C TYR A 443 62.09 18.36 -7.82
N ASN A 444 62.42 17.14 -8.22
CA ASN A 444 61.52 16.24 -8.96
C ASN A 444 61.82 14.79 -8.61
N ALA A 445 61.49 14.40 -7.38
CA ALA A 445 61.81 13.10 -6.80
C ALA A 445 60.71 12.64 -5.83
N GLY A 446 60.98 11.58 -5.07
CA GLY A 446 60.04 10.95 -4.15
C GLY A 446 59.76 11.73 -2.84
N PRO A 447 59.13 11.07 -1.85
CA PRO A 447 58.65 11.71 -0.62
C PRO A 447 59.72 12.37 0.25
N ILE A 448 59.29 13.33 1.08
CA ILE A 448 60.13 14.05 2.05
C ILE A 448 59.60 13.74 3.46
N LYS A 449 60.48 13.35 4.40
CA LYS A 449 60.09 13.13 5.82
C LYS A 449 61.02 13.81 6.81
N CYS A 450 60.50 14.40 7.89
CA CYS A 450 61.29 15.04 8.94
C CYS A 450 60.75 14.71 10.34
N ASP A 451 61.65 14.34 11.27
CA ASP A 451 61.30 13.99 12.65
C ASP A 451 61.01 15.21 13.55
N THR A 452 61.18 16.43 13.03
CA THR A 452 61.07 17.71 13.75
C THR A 452 60.45 18.79 12.84
N ASP A 453 60.42 20.05 13.28
CA ASP A 453 59.95 21.17 12.44
C ASP A 453 60.78 21.31 11.14
N LEU A 454 60.13 21.68 10.04
CA LEU A 454 60.78 21.86 8.73
C LEU A 454 60.29 23.13 8.03
N ASN A 455 61.22 23.94 7.53
CA ASN A 455 60.91 25.11 6.70
C ASN A 455 61.28 24.81 5.24
N ILE A 456 60.31 24.65 4.35
CA ILE A 456 60.54 24.50 2.91
C ILE A 456 60.57 25.88 2.24
N VAL A 457 61.60 26.15 1.46
CA VAL A 457 61.75 27.38 0.63
C VAL A 457 61.70 27.00 -0.83
N LEU A 458 60.76 27.55 -1.58
CA LEU A 458 60.52 27.25 -2.99
C LEU A 458 61.28 28.21 -3.93
N SER A 459 61.88 27.63 -4.95
CA SER A 459 62.42 28.33 -6.13
C SER A 459 62.05 27.54 -7.40
N GLY A 460 61.35 28.19 -8.33
CA GLY A 460 60.85 27.58 -9.55
C GLY A 460 59.78 26.49 -9.32
N THR A 461 59.69 25.56 -10.26
CA THR A 461 58.72 24.45 -10.22
C THR A 461 59.30 23.22 -9.56
N ASN A 462 58.67 22.75 -8.49
CA ASN A 462 59.09 21.61 -7.69
C ASN A 462 57.95 20.57 -7.64
N THR A 463 58.30 19.29 -7.72
CA THR A 463 57.36 18.16 -7.70
C THR A 463 57.83 17.07 -6.73
N VAL A 464 56.96 16.70 -5.80
CA VAL A 464 57.10 15.53 -4.92
C VAL A 464 56.16 14.45 -5.46
N THR A 465 56.71 13.29 -5.82
CA THR A 465 55.94 12.19 -6.43
C THR A 465 55.77 11.05 -5.43
N LEU A 466 54.54 10.61 -5.19
CA LEU A 466 54.24 9.45 -4.34
C LEU A 466 53.98 8.22 -5.23
N PRO A 467 54.93 7.29 -5.37
CA PRO A 467 54.70 5.99 -5.97
C PRO A 467 53.92 5.07 -5.02
N GLY A 468 53.27 4.03 -5.54
CA GLY A 468 52.95 2.87 -4.70
C GLY A 468 54.25 2.15 -4.31
N PRO A 469 54.46 1.77 -3.03
CA PRO A 469 53.49 1.65 -1.94
C PRO A 469 53.48 2.82 -0.94
N ALA A 470 54.07 3.99 -1.26
CA ALA A 470 54.16 5.10 -0.31
C ALA A 470 52.78 5.68 0.04
N SER A 471 52.53 5.84 1.35
CA SER A 471 51.29 6.39 1.91
C SER A 471 51.38 7.87 2.29
N GLU A 472 52.55 8.50 2.17
CA GLU A 472 52.80 9.87 2.64
C GLU A 472 53.68 10.63 1.65
N GLY A 473 53.37 11.90 1.40
CA GLY A 473 54.10 12.75 0.45
C GLY A 473 55.16 13.63 1.10
N ILE A 474 54.70 14.57 1.92
CA ILE A 474 55.56 15.35 2.82
C ILE A 474 55.09 15.05 4.24
N SER A 475 55.94 14.47 5.08
CA SER A 475 55.59 13.99 6.42
C SER A 475 56.49 14.60 7.48
N VAL A 476 55.93 15.43 8.36
CA VAL A 476 56.71 16.25 9.30
C VAL A 476 56.15 16.08 10.70
N ASN A 477 56.90 15.48 11.63
CA ASN A 477 56.42 15.25 13.01
C ASN A 477 56.24 16.56 13.80
N GLY A 478 56.85 17.66 13.34
CA GLY A 478 56.67 19.03 13.85
C GLY A 478 55.75 19.91 12.99
N LYS A 479 56.03 21.21 13.01
CA LYS A 479 55.45 22.22 12.13
C LYS A 479 56.10 22.17 10.74
N LEU A 480 55.31 22.34 9.69
CA LEU A 480 55.81 22.50 8.32
C LEU A 480 55.51 23.92 7.82
N THR A 481 56.54 24.73 7.58
CA THR A 481 56.38 26.03 6.89
C THR A 481 56.76 25.85 5.42
N ILE A 482 56.00 26.40 4.49
CA ILE A 482 56.33 26.47 3.06
C ILE A 482 56.33 27.94 2.66
N THR A 483 57.44 28.41 2.10
CA THR A 483 57.67 29.81 1.70
C THR A 483 58.25 29.83 0.29
N LYS A 484 58.22 30.99 -0.36
CA LYS A 484 58.88 31.25 -1.64
C LYS A 484 60.06 32.20 -1.47
N THR A 485 61.00 32.18 -2.42
CA THR A 485 62.19 33.04 -2.36
C THR A 485 61.90 34.51 -2.66
N ASN A 486 61.01 34.82 -3.62
CA ASN A 486 60.74 36.21 -4.05
C ASN A 486 59.28 36.43 -4.48
N SER A 487 58.39 36.79 -3.54
CA SER A 487 57.09 37.51 -3.65
C SER A 487 56.17 37.40 -4.91
N THR A 488 56.38 36.44 -5.82
CA THR A 488 55.58 36.22 -7.03
C THR A 488 54.87 34.85 -6.97
N LEU A 489 53.87 34.63 -7.82
CA LEU A 489 53.08 33.38 -7.83
C LEU A 489 53.73 32.25 -8.67
N GLY A 490 54.91 32.49 -9.24
CA GLY A 490 55.60 31.57 -10.16
C GLY A 490 56.33 30.41 -9.49
N ASP A 491 56.71 30.54 -8.22
CA ASP A 491 57.28 29.43 -7.44
C ASP A 491 56.17 28.43 -7.09
N THR A 492 56.35 27.16 -7.46
CA THR A 492 55.32 26.12 -7.29
C THR A 492 55.86 24.85 -6.63
N LEU A 493 55.02 24.22 -5.81
CA LEU A 493 55.23 22.89 -5.26
C LEU A 493 54.02 22.01 -5.62
N THR A 494 54.26 20.91 -6.31
CA THR A 494 53.23 19.93 -6.65
C THR A 494 53.49 18.60 -5.95
N VAL A 495 52.65 18.21 -5.01
CA VAL A 495 52.69 16.90 -4.36
C VAL A 495 51.65 16.00 -5.02
N LYS A 496 52.08 14.96 -5.72
CA LYS A 496 51.19 14.13 -6.56
C LYS A 496 51.29 12.64 -6.27
N GLN A 497 50.14 11.98 -6.15
CA GLN A 497 50.02 10.53 -6.11
C GLN A 497 49.92 9.97 -7.54
N THR A 498 50.66 8.91 -7.86
CA THR A 498 50.66 8.30 -9.20
C THR A 498 49.86 7.00 -9.31
N THR A 499 49.52 6.35 -8.19
CA THR A 499 48.81 5.07 -8.16
C THR A 499 47.45 5.18 -7.45
N THR A 500 46.50 4.32 -7.82
CA THR A 500 45.15 4.26 -7.21
C THR A 500 45.01 3.16 -6.14
N THR A 501 46.00 2.26 -6.05
CA THR A 501 45.97 1.04 -5.23
C THR A 501 46.21 1.26 -3.74
N THR A 502 46.78 2.41 -3.37
CA THR A 502 47.18 2.73 -1.99
C THR A 502 46.43 3.99 -1.53
N SER A 503 45.97 4.01 -0.27
CA SER A 503 45.49 5.26 0.34
C SER A 503 46.70 6.10 0.74
N ALA A 504 46.66 7.42 0.51
CA ALA A 504 47.81 8.28 0.70
C ALA A 504 47.44 9.67 1.22
N ASP A 505 48.25 10.20 2.12
CA ASP A 505 48.14 11.56 2.64
C ASP A 505 49.25 12.42 2.03
N LEU A 506 48.87 13.43 1.25
CA LEU A 506 49.82 14.21 0.45
C LEU A 506 50.70 15.10 1.34
N ILE A 507 50.14 15.73 2.37
CA ILE A 507 50.88 16.39 3.44
C ILE A 507 50.38 15.90 4.81
N VAL A 508 51.32 15.42 5.61
CA VAL A 508 51.15 15.04 7.01
C VAL A 508 52.02 15.97 7.87
N THR A 509 51.41 16.59 8.89
CA THR A 509 52.14 17.27 9.96
C THR A 509 51.85 16.58 11.31
N GLY A 510 52.50 17.00 12.40
CA GLY A 510 52.50 16.33 13.71
C GLY A 510 51.14 16.13 14.42
N SER A 511 51.05 16.47 15.71
CA SER A 511 49.78 16.37 16.43
C SER A 511 48.76 17.43 16.00
N ALA A 512 47.46 17.16 16.21
CA ALA A 512 46.39 18.04 15.77
C ALA A 512 46.33 19.35 16.60
N GLY A 513 46.93 20.42 16.08
CA GLY A 513 46.88 21.75 16.69
C GLY A 513 47.71 22.80 15.94
N GLN A 514 47.67 24.05 16.44
CA GLN A 514 48.37 25.18 15.83
C GLN A 514 49.90 25.03 15.83
N ALA A 515 50.46 24.45 16.89
CA ALA A 515 51.91 24.34 17.08
C ALA A 515 52.61 23.41 16.07
N GLN A 516 51.88 22.46 15.47
CA GLN A 516 52.41 21.46 14.53
C GLN A 516 51.58 21.44 13.24
N SER A 517 51.21 22.63 12.77
CA SER A 517 50.41 22.85 11.56
C SER A 517 51.27 23.02 10.31
N LEU A 518 50.63 22.90 9.14
CA LEU A 518 51.15 23.42 7.88
C LEU A 518 50.94 24.94 7.84
N GLU A 519 51.94 25.70 7.38
CA GLU A 519 51.83 27.13 7.08
C GLU A 519 52.39 27.41 5.70
N VAL A 520 51.56 27.90 4.77
CA VAL A 520 51.93 28.25 3.39
C VAL A 520 51.95 29.76 3.26
N ASN A 521 53.16 30.33 3.17
CA ASN A 521 53.43 31.76 3.15
C ASN A 521 53.98 32.15 1.77
N GLY A 522 53.07 32.28 0.81
CA GLY A 522 53.34 32.60 -0.59
C GLY A 522 53.57 31.42 -1.54
N GLY A 523 53.45 31.70 -2.83
CA GLY A 523 53.68 30.74 -3.92
C GLY A 523 52.44 29.91 -4.26
N THR A 524 52.57 28.85 -5.05
CA THR A 524 51.46 27.94 -5.39
C THR A 524 51.74 26.51 -4.93
N VAL A 525 50.93 25.98 -4.01
CA VAL A 525 50.96 24.57 -3.60
C VAL A 525 49.82 23.80 -4.26
N ASN A 526 50.15 22.73 -4.97
CA ASN A 526 49.20 21.83 -5.64
C ASN A 526 49.28 20.42 -5.01
N LEU A 527 48.20 19.94 -4.43
CA LEU A 527 48.09 18.59 -3.87
C LEU A 527 47.15 17.77 -4.76
N VAL A 528 47.67 16.74 -5.44
CA VAL A 528 46.95 16.02 -6.49
C VAL A 528 46.93 14.51 -6.20
N GLY A 529 45.78 13.99 -5.77
CA GLY A 529 45.52 12.56 -5.69
C GLY A 529 45.36 11.92 -7.06
N ALA A 530 45.64 10.61 -7.16
CA ALA A 530 45.46 9.87 -8.41
C ALA A 530 43.98 9.78 -8.79
N ALA A 531 43.66 9.95 -10.07
CA ALA A 531 42.28 9.83 -10.56
C ALA A 531 41.74 8.41 -10.31
N GLY A 532 40.63 8.30 -9.57
CA GLY A 532 40.05 7.01 -9.20
C GLY A 532 40.64 6.36 -7.93
N ALA A 533 41.58 7.00 -7.23
CA ALA A 533 41.91 6.61 -5.86
C ALA A 533 40.68 6.75 -4.93
N THR A 534 40.64 6.01 -3.81
CA THR A 534 39.45 5.95 -2.93
C THR A 534 39.73 6.33 -1.47
N GLY A 535 40.94 6.78 -1.15
CA GLY A 535 41.38 7.04 0.22
C GLY A 535 42.45 8.13 0.35
N THR A 536 42.59 9.00 -0.66
CA THR A 536 43.62 10.04 -0.66
C THR A 536 43.18 11.28 0.12
N SER A 537 44.01 11.78 1.03
CA SER A 537 43.85 13.07 1.69
C SER A 537 44.86 14.10 1.18
N GLY A 538 44.45 15.37 1.10
CA GLY A 538 45.35 16.50 0.84
C GLY A 538 46.23 16.82 2.04
N ILE A 539 45.60 17.30 3.12
CA ILE A 539 46.27 17.70 4.37
C ILE A 539 45.57 17.00 5.55
N THR A 540 46.31 16.30 6.39
CA THR A 540 45.74 15.58 7.56
C THR A 540 45.31 16.53 8.69
N ASN A 541 46.11 17.58 8.93
CA ASN A 541 46.01 18.40 10.12
C ASN A 541 45.64 19.86 9.79
N TRP A 542 46.05 20.81 10.63
CA TRP A 542 45.74 22.24 10.47
C TRP A 542 46.62 22.85 9.38
N ALA A 543 46.05 23.78 8.62
CA ALA A 543 46.76 24.52 7.57
C ALA A 543 46.46 26.02 7.68
N TYR A 544 47.50 26.84 7.57
CA TYR A 544 47.45 28.28 7.43
C TYR A 544 47.93 28.65 6.02
N VAL A 545 47.25 29.56 5.34
CA VAL A 545 47.57 30.01 3.98
C VAL A 545 47.56 31.53 3.97
N ASN A 546 48.73 32.15 3.88
CA ASN A 546 48.94 33.59 4.02
C ASN A 546 49.82 34.15 2.89
N ASN A 547 50.05 35.47 2.90
CA ASN A 547 51.07 36.15 2.09
C ASN A 547 51.01 35.80 0.60
N ASP A 548 49.85 36.03 -0.03
CA ASP A 548 49.51 35.72 -1.43
C ASP A 548 49.45 34.25 -1.87
N ALA A 549 49.75 33.29 -0.98
CA ALA A 549 49.74 31.86 -1.30
C ALA A 549 48.45 31.41 -1.99
N ARG A 550 48.63 30.56 -3.01
CA ARG A 550 47.58 29.74 -3.63
C ARG A 550 47.70 28.30 -3.15
N LEU A 551 46.57 27.68 -2.82
CA LEU A 551 46.49 26.28 -2.42
C LEU A 551 45.43 25.58 -3.26
N ASN A 552 45.87 24.65 -4.12
CA ASN A 552 45.00 23.80 -4.91
C ASN A 552 45.06 22.37 -4.37
N ILE A 553 43.92 21.75 -4.07
CA ILE A 553 43.84 20.37 -3.59
C ILE A 553 42.82 19.61 -4.45
N THR A 554 43.20 18.45 -4.98
CA THR A 554 42.29 17.49 -5.61
C THR A 554 42.49 16.16 -4.90
N ALA A 555 41.50 15.71 -4.13
CA ALA A 555 41.59 14.53 -3.27
C ALA A 555 40.38 13.60 -3.45
N ALA A 556 40.52 12.34 -3.06
CA ALA A 556 39.44 11.34 -3.15
C ALA A 556 38.62 11.22 -1.86
N TYR A 557 39.23 11.54 -0.71
CA TYR A 557 38.59 11.38 0.59
C TYR A 557 38.56 12.70 1.38
N ARG A 558 39.70 13.35 1.63
CA ARG A 558 39.73 14.60 2.41
C ARG A 558 40.56 15.69 1.73
N GLY A 559 40.05 16.92 1.69
CA GLY A 559 40.84 18.08 1.26
C GLY A 559 41.79 18.51 2.38
N ALA A 560 41.25 19.20 3.39
CA ALA A 560 41.88 19.45 4.68
C ALA A 560 41.10 18.74 5.80
N ALA A 561 41.69 17.72 6.41
CA ALA A 561 41.02 16.84 7.38
C ALA A 561 40.84 17.44 8.78
N SER A 562 41.35 18.65 9.02
CA SER A 562 41.12 19.44 10.24
C SER A 562 40.76 20.92 9.91
N ARG A 563 41.52 21.92 10.38
CA ARG A 563 41.19 23.35 10.22
C ARG A 563 42.05 24.02 9.15
N LEU A 564 41.41 24.66 8.17
CA LEU A 564 42.05 25.53 7.19
C LEU A 564 41.82 27.01 7.56
N ILE A 565 42.89 27.80 7.61
CA ILE A 565 42.86 29.25 7.81
C ILE A 565 43.44 29.93 6.58
N ALA A 566 42.65 30.79 5.93
CA ALA A 566 42.99 31.49 4.71
C ALA A 566 43.06 33.01 4.94
N ASN A 567 44.27 33.53 5.13
CA ASN A 567 44.55 34.96 5.23
C ASN A 567 45.44 35.42 4.06
N THR A 568 45.00 35.07 2.85
CA THR A 568 45.76 35.25 1.60
C THR A 568 44.98 36.06 0.57
N SER A 569 45.70 36.77 -0.31
CA SER A 569 45.16 37.38 -1.52
C SER A 569 45.11 36.41 -2.71
N GLY A 570 45.77 35.25 -2.60
CA GLY A 570 45.74 34.17 -3.59
C GLY A 570 44.50 33.28 -3.46
N ASP A 571 44.04 32.75 -4.58
CA ASP A 571 42.90 31.82 -4.60
C ASP A 571 43.24 30.46 -4.01
N ILE A 572 42.26 29.87 -3.32
CA ILE A 572 42.31 28.50 -2.79
C ILE A 572 41.22 27.68 -3.49
N LYS A 573 41.58 26.51 -4.01
CA LYS A 573 40.65 25.61 -4.72
C LYS A 573 40.77 24.20 -4.17
N ILE A 574 39.69 23.66 -3.62
CA ILE A 574 39.67 22.29 -3.07
C ILE A 574 38.57 21.51 -3.77
N THR A 575 38.95 20.41 -4.43
CA THR A 575 38.05 19.46 -5.10
C THR A 575 38.12 18.13 -4.39
N VAL A 576 36.99 17.59 -3.94
CA VAL A 576 36.90 16.24 -3.37
C VAL A 576 35.98 15.36 -4.20
N ASN A 577 36.53 14.27 -4.71
CA ASN A 577 35.83 13.27 -5.51
C ASN A 577 35.38 12.14 -4.59
N GLY A 578 34.27 12.34 -3.87
CA GLY A 578 33.82 11.44 -2.81
C GLY A 578 33.43 10.05 -3.31
N VAL A 579 34.29 9.08 -3.03
CA VAL A 579 34.03 7.64 -3.28
C VAL A 579 33.61 6.90 -2.00
N LYS A 580 33.65 7.56 -0.84
CA LYS A 580 33.33 6.99 0.49
C LYS A 580 32.54 7.96 1.34
N ASP A 581 31.70 7.42 2.21
CA ASP A 581 31.00 8.21 3.22
C ASP A 581 31.99 8.93 4.16
N GLY A 582 31.64 10.15 4.52
CA GLY A 582 32.49 11.05 5.31
C GLY A 582 33.66 11.69 4.56
N ALA A 583 33.64 11.65 3.22
CA ALA A 583 34.53 12.48 2.41
C ALA A 583 34.17 13.98 2.54
N ALA A 584 35.18 14.86 2.69
CA ALA A 584 34.98 16.28 2.99
C ALA A 584 36.14 17.18 2.48
N ALA A 585 35.82 18.35 1.93
CA ALA A 585 36.84 19.30 1.44
C ALA A 585 37.58 20.04 2.57
N ALA A 586 36.89 20.39 3.65
CA ALA A 586 37.48 20.91 4.87
C ALA A 586 36.68 20.42 6.07
N TYR A 587 37.32 20.25 7.22
CA TYR A 587 36.61 19.98 8.47
C TYR A 587 36.19 21.28 9.19
N LEU A 588 37.05 22.31 9.18
CA LEU A 588 36.73 23.69 9.53
C LEU A 588 37.42 24.65 8.53
N LEU A 589 36.78 25.77 8.19
CA LEU A 589 37.36 26.82 7.33
C LEU A 589 37.17 28.20 7.95
N ASN A 590 38.25 28.96 8.11
CA ASN A 590 38.23 30.35 8.53
C ASN A 590 38.94 31.21 7.47
N THR A 591 38.31 32.23 6.91
CA THR A 591 38.91 33.08 5.87
C THR A 591 38.78 34.57 6.17
N SER A 592 39.85 35.32 5.93
CA SER A 592 39.94 36.78 6.19
C SER A 592 40.63 37.58 5.07
N GLY A 593 41.28 36.91 4.12
CA GLY A 593 42.01 37.56 3.03
C GLY A 593 41.13 38.06 1.87
N SER A 594 41.79 38.59 0.83
CA SER A 594 41.13 39.09 -0.40
C SER A 594 41.01 38.04 -1.52
N GLY A 595 41.64 36.87 -1.38
CA GLY A 595 41.58 35.78 -2.35
C GLY A 595 40.23 35.06 -2.36
N SER A 596 39.93 34.32 -3.44
CA SER A 596 38.69 33.53 -3.50
C SER A 596 38.92 32.06 -3.10
N VAL A 597 38.06 31.53 -2.23
CA VAL A 597 38.07 30.14 -1.77
C VAL A 597 36.93 29.37 -2.44
N THR A 598 37.28 28.42 -3.31
CA THR A 598 36.31 27.52 -3.98
C THR A 598 36.43 26.11 -3.42
N LEU A 599 35.38 25.59 -2.79
CA LEU A 599 35.28 24.17 -2.46
C LEU A 599 34.29 23.50 -3.42
N THR A 600 34.68 22.37 -4.00
CA THR A 600 33.88 21.58 -4.93
C THR A 600 33.86 20.13 -4.45
N ALA A 601 32.68 19.54 -4.37
CA ALA A 601 32.52 18.13 -4.08
C ALA A 601 31.73 17.42 -5.20
N THR A 602 32.06 16.14 -5.42
CA THR A 602 31.35 15.25 -6.34
C THR A 602 31.17 13.87 -5.68
N GLY A 603 30.23 13.05 -6.19
CA GLY A 603 29.97 11.71 -5.64
C GLY A 603 29.28 11.74 -4.28
N THR A 604 29.74 10.91 -3.33
CA THR A 604 29.17 10.80 -1.97
C THR A 604 29.66 11.88 -0.99
N ALA A 605 30.67 12.67 -1.38
CA ALA A 605 31.14 13.82 -0.60
C ALA A 605 30.05 14.90 -0.58
N THR A 606 29.24 14.93 0.47
CA THR A 606 28.08 15.83 0.55
C THR A 606 28.13 16.83 1.70
N THR A 607 29.18 16.76 2.55
CA THR A 607 29.26 17.44 3.86
C THR A 607 30.53 18.28 4.03
N VAL A 608 30.40 19.43 4.70
CA VAL A 608 31.49 20.11 5.42
C VAL A 608 31.20 19.94 6.90
N TYR A 609 32.19 19.51 7.69
CA TYR A 609 31.91 18.86 8.99
C TYR A 609 31.62 19.82 10.16
N ASN A 610 32.31 20.96 10.26
CA ASN A 610 32.16 21.96 11.34
C ASN A 610 32.51 23.37 10.84
N ALA A 611 32.00 24.39 11.54
CA ALA A 611 32.15 25.85 11.36
C ALA A 611 32.94 26.38 10.13
N LEU A 612 32.19 27.02 9.22
CA LEU A 612 32.72 28.01 8.26
C LEU A 612 32.60 29.41 8.85
N THR A 613 33.73 30.08 9.01
CA THR A 613 33.80 31.49 9.40
C THR A 613 34.35 32.31 8.22
N VAL A 614 33.60 33.31 7.77
CA VAL A 614 33.99 34.20 6.68
C VAL A 614 34.07 35.63 7.21
N ALA A 615 35.28 36.09 7.49
CA ALA A 615 35.60 37.47 7.85
C ALA A 615 36.22 38.22 6.65
N SER A 616 35.61 38.08 5.46
CA SER A 616 36.16 38.64 4.22
C SER A 616 36.18 40.17 4.25
N THR A 617 37.35 40.77 4.03
CA THR A 617 37.49 42.21 3.78
C THR A 617 37.31 42.57 2.30
N SER A 618 37.34 41.58 1.39
CA SER A 618 37.07 41.74 -0.06
C SER A 618 36.97 40.42 -0.85
N GLY A 619 37.55 39.32 -0.35
CA GLY A 619 37.57 38.02 -1.02
C GLY A 619 36.20 37.31 -1.03
N SER A 620 36.14 36.15 -1.71
CA SER A 620 34.88 35.40 -1.85
C SER A 620 34.95 33.92 -1.52
N VAL A 621 33.83 33.33 -1.10
CA VAL A 621 33.71 31.88 -0.89
C VAL A 621 32.62 31.30 -1.80
N ALA A 622 32.94 30.20 -2.48
CA ALA A 622 32.05 29.45 -3.37
C ALA A 622 32.05 27.96 -3.01
N LEU A 623 30.87 27.34 -2.99
CA LEU A 623 30.65 25.96 -2.53
C LEU A 623 29.78 25.20 -3.55
N ASN A 624 30.38 24.24 -4.25
CA ASN A 624 29.78 23.53 -5.37
C ASN A 624 29.56 22.04 -5.04
N GLY A 625 28.37 21.51 -5.30
CA GLY A 625 28.08 20.06 -5.23
C GLY A 625 27.69 19.48 -3.86
N TYR A 626 27.63 20.30 -2.80
CA TYR A 626 27.19 19.86 -1.47
C TYR A 626 25.66 19.82 -1.36
N THR A 627 25.12 18.75 -0.77
CA THR A 627 23.66 18.48 -0.73
C THR A 627 23.12 18.08 0.64
N LYS A 628 23.96 17.91 1.68
CA LYS A 628 23.52 17.43 3.01
C LYS A 628 24.29 18.09 4.15
N VAL A 629 23.56 18.46 5.21
CA VAL A 629 24.15 18.83 6.51
C VAL A 629 23.97 17.66 7.48
N SER A 630 25.00 17.36 8.29
CA SER A 630 24.96 16.23 9.24
C SER A 630 23.88 16.42 10.31
N ALA A 631 23.22 15.33 10.70
CA ALA A 631 22.10 15.34 11.65
C ALA A 631 22.52 15.33 13.15
N THR A 632 23.82 15.27 13.44
CA THR A 632 24.36 15.24 14.82
C THR A 632 24.66 16.64 15.34
N PRO A 633 24.21 17.01 16.56
CA PRO A 633 24.39 18.36 17.10
C PRO A 633 25.80 18.55 17.68
N TYR A 634 26.73 18.98 16.83
CA TYR A 634 27.87 19.81 17.23
C TYR A 634 27.89 21.08 16.37
N ASN A 635 28.47 22.15 16.91
CA ASN A 635 28.05 23.51 16.56
C ASN A 635 28.45 23.99 15.14
N ASN A 636 27.52 24.73 14.53
CA ASN A 636 27.68 25.60 13.36
C ASN A 636 28.06 24.94 12.02
N PHE A 637 27.06 24.60 11.18
CA PHE A 637 27.19 24.71 9.72
C PHE A 637 25.82 24.73 9.01
N SER A 638 25.66 25.58 7.99
CA SER A 638 24.55 25.47 7.02
C SER A 638 24.91 26.18 5.72
N VAL A 639 24.76 25.51 4.58
CA VAL A 639 24.86 26.12 3.24
C VAL A 639 23.88 25.43 2.30
N ALA A 640 23.16 26.22 1.50
CA ALA A 640 22.40 25.74 0.35
C ALA A 640 22.68 26.61 -0.90
N SER A 641 23.12 25.95 -1.97
CA SER A 641 23.19 26.39 -3.39
C SER A 641 23.72 27.79 -3.74
N ASN A 642 24.88 27.80 -4.41
CA ASN A 642 25.31 28.77 -5.43
C ASN A 642 25.09 30.26 -5.14
N LYS A 643 25.86 30.85 -4.22
CA LYS A 643 26.20 32.28 -4.28
C LYS A 643 27.53 32.62 -3.63
N THR A 644 28.23 33.54 -4.28
CA THR A 644 29.49 34.17 -3.87
C THR A 644 29.28 35.01 -2.61
N LEU A 645 29.90 34.65 -1.49
CA LEU A 645 29.88 35.46 -0.26
C LEU A 645 30.88 36.62 -0.38
N GLN A 646 30.46 37.87 -0.16
CA GLN A 646 31.32 39.06 -0.04
C GLN A 646 30.76 40.03 1.01
N GLY A 647 31.61 40.52 1.93
CA GLY A 647 31.35 41.73 2.72
C GLY A 647 31.40 41.59 4.25
N ASN A 648 32.48 42.10 4.84
CA ASN A 648 32.71 42.58 6.22
C ASN A 648 32.00 41.92 7.42
N ASN A 649 32.84 41.30 8.28
CA ASN A 649 32.64 41.04 9.72
C ASN A 649 31.25 40.56 10.16
N ALA A 650 30.97 39.28 9.92
CA ALA A 650 29.87 38.57 10.55
C ALA A 650 30.36 37.32 11.28
N TYR A 651 30.06 37.24 12.58
CA TYR A 651 30.20 36.02 13.38
C TYR A 651 28.84 35.29 13.36
N TYR A 652 28.79 34.12 12.72
CA TYR A 652 27.55 33.35 12.57
C TYR A 652 27.46 32.24 13.61
N PHE A 653 26.37 32.20 14.38
CA PHE A 653 26.07 31.16 15.39
C PHE A 653 24.68 30.57 15.16
N GLY A 654 24.56 29.24 15.24
CA GLY A 654 23.27 28.55 15.23
C GLY A 654 22.79 28.23 16.65
N TYR A 655 21.59 28.68 17.02
CA TYR A 655 20.96 28.34 18.30
C TYR A 655 19.78 27.37 18.13
N ARG A 656 19.59 26.48 19.12
CA ARG A 656 18.35 25.73 19.33
C ARG A 656 17.41 26.52 20.24
N THR A 657 16.12 26.54 19.94
CA THR A 657 15.07 26.79 20.93
C THR A 657 14.33 25.49 21.23
N SER A 658 14.19 25.16 22.52
CA SER A 658 13.61 23.91 22.98
C SER A 658 12.15 24.05 23.38
N THR A 659 11.23 23.68 22.48
CA THR A 659 9.88 23.21 22.85
C THR A 659 9.49 22.06 21.93
N ALA A 660 9.26 20.88 22.52
CA ALA A 660 8.77 19.68 21.82
C ALA A 660 7.27 19.86 21.45
N THR A 661 6.70 19.39 20.34
CA THR A 661 7.15 18.57 19.19
C THR A 661 6.54 19.15 17.89
N THR A 662 7.04 18.92 16.66
CA THR A 662 8.30 18.35 16.13
C THR A 662 8.58 18.99 14.76
N GLY A 663 9.81 18.81 14.23
CA GLY A 663 10.18 19.19 12.86
C GLY A 663 11.26 20.27 12.80
N SER A 664 12.49 19.91 13.15
CA SER A 664 13.64 20.84 13.19
C SER A 664 13.99 21.38 11.80
N SER A 665 14.12 22.70 11.66
CA SER A 665 14.78 23.34 10.52
C SER A 665 15.41 24.67 10.93
N TYR A 666 16.50 25.01 10.24
CA TYR A 666 17.46 26.04 10.66
C TYR A 666 17.18 27.38 9.96
N TYR A 667 17.36 28.49 10.67
CA TYR A 667 17.33 29.85 10.10
C TYR A 667 18.68 30.54 10.26
N LEU A 668 19.06 31.37 9.29
CA LEU A 668 20.22 32.25 9.37
C LEU A 668 19.81 33.58 9.99
N THR A 669 20.38 33.91 11.15
CA THR A 669 20.18 35.18 11.85
C THR A 669 21.49 35.95 11.96
N ASP A 670 21.39 37.25 12.21
CA ASP A 670 22.50 38.06 12.69
C ASP A 670 22.87 37.71 14.15
N SER A 671 23.87 38.42 14.69
CA SER A 671 24.34 38.28 16.08
C SER A 671 23.33 38.76 17.13
N ALA A 672 22.20 39.35 16.73
CA ALA A 672 21.09 39.73 17.60
C ALA A 672 19.89 38.76 17.51
N GLY A 673 20.01 37.67 16.74
CA GLY A 673 18.93 36.70 16.54
C GLY A 673 17.84 37.16 15.58
N LYS A 674 18.05 38.25 14.83
CA LYS A 674 17.11 38.71 13.80
C LYS A 674 17.39 37.98 12.48
N PRO A 675 16.37 37.48 11.76
CA PRO A 675 16.55 36.96 10.40
C PRO A 675 17.17 38.03 9.48
N LEU A 676 18.15 37.65 8.67
CA LEU A 676 18.90 38.60 7.82
C LEU A 676 18.01 39.18 6.70
N GLU A 677 17.57 40.44 6.87
CA GLU A 677 16.70 41.16 5.91
C GLU A 677 17.43 41.70 4.66
N SER A 678 18.77 41.67 4.61
CA SER A 678 19.58 42.42 3.63
C SER A 678 20.40 41.58 2.64
N ALA A 679 20.02 40.34 2.39
CA ALA A 679 20.58 39.54 1.30
C ALA A 679 20.10 40.05 -0.08
N VAL A 680 20.77 41.09 -0.62
CA VAL A 680 20.41 41.67 -1.91
C VAL A 680 20.49 40.61 -3.02
N ILE A 681 19.34 40.31 -3.61
CA ILE A 681 19.27 39.58 -4.87
C ILE A 681 19.79 40.52 -5.97
N VAL A 682 21.09 40.41 -6.28
CA VAL A 682 21.59 40.91 -7.57
C VAL A 682 20.75 40.24 -8.66
N SER A 683 20.12 41.07 -9.47
CA SER A 683 18.89 40.74 -10.17
C SER A 683 19.01 39.57 -11.13
N LYS A 684 18.08 38.62 -11.01
CA LYS A 684 17.55 37.93 -12.18
C LYS A 684 16.04 38.19 -12.20
N ALA A 685 15.64 39.16 -13.03
CA ALA A 685 14.22 39.30 -13.37
C ALA A 685 13.73 37.97 -13.96
N ASN A 686 12.46 37.63 -13.71
CA ASN A 686 11.76 36.46 -14.26
C ASN A 686 12.05 35.10 -13.59
N LEU A 687 12.12 35.02 -12.26
CA LEU A 687 11.72 33.78 -11.58
C LEU A 687 10.18 33.74 -11.46
N PRO A 688 9.49 32.67 -11.90
CA PRO A 688 8.04 32.56 -11.77
C PRO A 688 7.65 32.48 -10.29
N LEU A 689 6.50 33.06 -9.93
CA LEU A 689 5.96 32.93 -8.58
C LEU A 689 5.77 31.46 -8.24
N THR A 690 6.35 31.04 -7.12
CA THR A 690 6.41 29.65 -6.67
C THR A 690 6.19 29.62 -5.16
N ILE A 691 5.45 28.62 -4.70
CA ILE A 691 5.26 28.31 -3.28
C ILE A 691 5.69 26.86 -3.07
N MET A 692 6.57 26.60 -2.12
CA MET A 692 7.11 25.26 -1.89
C MET A 692 6.05 24.35 -1.27
N ASP A 693 5.78 23.22 -1.92
CA ASP A 693 5.04 22.12 -1.32
C ASP A 693 5.94 21.36 -0.33
N SER A 694 5.43 21.09 0.87
CA SER A 694 6.12 20.34 1.92
C SER A 694 5.17 19.91 3.02
N ALA A 695 5.27 18.64 3.42
CA ALA A 695 4.58 18.09 4.59
C ALA A 695 4.93 18.80 5.92
N MET A 696 5.94 19.69 5.93
CA MET A 696 6.20 20.56 7.09
C MET A 696 5.12 21.63 7.31
N PHE A 697 4.37 22.00 6.27
CA PHE A 697 3.25 22.92 6.35
C PHE A 697 1.93 22.23 6.67
N ASP A 698 1.92 20.90 6.75
CA ASP A 698 0.74 20.14 7.15
C ASP A 698 0.41 20.37 8.64
N LEU A 699 -0.88 20.54 8.92
CA LEU A 699 -1.38 20.71 10.28
C LEU A 699 -1.42 19.34 10.99
N PRO A 700 -0.94 19.22 12.25
CA PRO A 700 -1.02 17.96 12.98
C PRO A 700 -2.45 17.61 13.38
N ALA A 701 -2.69 16.35 13.76
CA ALA A 701 -3.94 15.94 14.38
C ALA A 701 -4.15 16.71 15.71
N THR A 702 -5.39 17.15 15.96
CA THR A 702 -5.74 18.00 17.11
C THR A 702 -7.15 17.68 17.62
N MET A 703 -7.63 18.42 18.62
CA MET A 703 -8.96 18.26 19.18
C MET A 703 -9.77 19.56 19.07
N VAL A 704 -11.10 19.42 18.92
CA VAL A 704 -12.06 20.53 18.96
C VAL A 704 -11.91 21.28 20.29
N GLY A 705 -11.90 22.61 20.24
CA GLY A 705 -11.67 23.46 21.40
C GLY A 705 -10.20 23.67 21.79
N ILE A 706 -9.25 22.93 21.19
CA ILE A 706 -7.81 23.14 21.42
C ILE A 706 -7.26 24.05 20.32
N LYS A 707 -6.74 25.22 20.71
CA LYS A 707 -6.09 26.16 19.78
C LYS A 707 -4.93 25.47 19.07
N LEU A 708 -4.74 25.74 17.77
CA LEU A 708 -3.51 25.37 17.09
C LEU A 708 -2.33 26.15 17.69
N ASN A 709 -1.46 25.45 18.40
CA ASN A 709 -0.30 26.02 19.08
C ASN A 709 0.88 26.34 18.14
N ARG A 710 0.72 26.13 16.82
CA ARG A 710 1.73 26.40 15.80
C ARG A 710 1.10 27.14 14.62
N GLU A 711 1.43 28.42 14.49
CA GLU A 711 1.04 29.23 13.34
C GLU A 711 1.91 28.86 12.13
N ILE A 712 1.29 28.49 11.00
CA ILE A 712 2.00 28.04 9.80
C ILE A 712 2.11 29.20 8.80
N TYR A 713 3.30 29.80 8.69
CA TYR A 713 3.58 31.00 7.89
C TYR A 713 3.97 30.64 6.44
N LEU A 714 3.02 30.62 5.51
CA LEU A 714 3.30 30.35 4.10
C LEU A 714 4.17 31.42 3.40
N SER A 715 4.38 32.58 4.04
CA SER A 715 5.34 33.57 3.59
C SER A 715 6.80 33.12 3.62
N CYS A 716 7.19 32.10 4.40
CA CYS A 716 8.54 31.53 4.32
C CYS A 716 8.72 30.50 3.19
N ALA A 717 7.61 30.06 2.57
CA ALA A 717 7.60 29.09 1.48
C ALA A 717 7.50 29.74 0.08
N THR A 718 7.23 31.05 0.00
CA THR A 718 6.89 31.75 -1.24
C THR A 718 8.07 32.57 -1.79
N TYR A 719 8.37 32.40 -3.08
CA TYR A 719 9.45 33.10 -3.78
C TYR A 719 9.14 33.30 -5.28
N GLY A 720 9.88 34.20 -5.93
CA GLY A 720 9.64 34.56 -7.34
C GLY A 720 8.49 35.56 -7.53
N GLY A 721 8.17 35.89 -8.78
CA GLY A 721 7.18 36.93 -9.09
C GLY A 721 7.65 38.36 -8.74
N ALA A 722 6.70 39.29 -8.68
CA ALA A 722 6.92 40.72 -8.44
C ALA A 722 7.02 41.12 -6.94
N GLY A 723 7.06 40.14 -6.03
CA GLY A 723 7.00 40.38 -4.58
C GLY A 723 5.64 40.90 -4.11
N GLY A 724 5.54 41.30 -2.84
CA GLY A 724 4.30 41.84 -2.26
C GLY A 724 3.17 40.81 -2.20
N TYR A 725 3.46 39.62 -1.69
CA TYR A 725 2.57 38.46 -1.71
C TYR A 725 1.32 38.64 -0.83
N SER A 726 0.21 38.05 -1.25
CA SER A 726 -1.00 37.90 -0.45
C SER A 726 -1.58 36.49 -0.57
N TYR A 727 -2.17 35.99 0.52
CA TYR A 727 -2.60 34.59 0.66
C TYR A 727 -4.12 34.49 0.80
N SER A 728 -4.70 33.50 0.14
CA SER A 728 -6.14 33.21 0.20
C SER A 728 -6.42 31.72 0.01
N ILE A 729 -7.59 31.25 0.44
CA ILE A 729 -8.02 29.87 0.17
C ILE A 729 -8.59 29.80 -1.24
N LYS A 730 -8.20 28.77 -2.01
CA LYS A 730 -8.69 28.57 -3.38
C LYS A 730 -10.21 28.40 -3.39
N SER A 731 -10.88 28.97 -4.39
CA SER A 731 -12.31 28.74 -4.60
C SER A 731 -12.61 27.23 -4.71
N GLY A 732 -13.55 26.73 -3.90
CA GLY A 732 -13.86 25.30 -3.78
C GLY A 732 -13.04 24.52 -2.74
N SER A 733 -11.98 25.11 -2.16
CA SER A 733 -11.34 24.62 -0.94
C SER A 733 -11.92 25.31 0.31
N ALA A 734 -11.83 24.65 1.46
CA ALA A 734 -12.27 25.20 2.74
C ALA A 734 -11.30 24.83 3.87
N LEU A 735 -11.02 25.78 4.77
CA LEU A 735 -10.35 25.51 6.03
C LEU A 735 -11.29 24.74 6.98
N PRO A 736 -10.76 23.89 7.89
CA PRO A 736 -11.52 23.37 9.01
C PRO A 736 -12.20 24.49 9.82
N ALA A 737 -13.43 24.27 10.28
CA ALA A 737 -14.22 25.29 10.97
C ALA A 737 -13.49 25.79 12.23
N GLY A 738 -13.43 27.11 12.40
CA GLY A 738 -12.70 27.76 13.49
C GLY A 738 -11.22 28.09 13.19
N LEU A 739 -10.72 27.71 12.01
CA LEU A 739 -9.41 28.13 11.51
C LEU A 739 -9.52 29.27 10.47
N THR A 740 -8.52 30.13 10.43
CA THR A 740 -8.41 31.27 9.53
C THR A 740 -7.00 31.36 8.93
N ILE A 741 -6.86 32.09 7.82
CA ILE A 741 -5.56 32.40 7.20
C ILE A 741 -5.33 33.91 7.19
N ASN A 742 -4.16 34.35 7.63
CA ASN A 742 -3.76 35.75 7.55
C ASN A 742 -3.37 36.10 6.09
N LYS A 743 -4.04 37.09 5.51
CA LYS A 743 -3.85 37.50 4.11
C LYS A 743 -2.44 38.02 3.79
N ALA A 744 -1.71 38.58 4.76
CA ALA A 744 -0.38 39.16 4.52
C ALA A 744 0.77 38.17 4.77
N THR A 745 0.63 37.29 5.76
CA THR A 745 1.71 36.37 6.19
C THR A 745 1.47 34.91 5.79
N GLY A 746 0.26 34.59 5.33
CA GLY A 746 -0.17 33.21 5.09
C GLY A 746 -0.30 32.38 6.38
N ALA A 747 -0.22 33.02 7.56
CA ALA A 747 -0.31 32.36 8.86
C ALA A 747 -1.68 31.69 9.04
N ILE A 748 -1.70 30.36 9.14
CA ILE A 748 -2.91 29.60 9.46
C ILE A 748 -3.01 29.44 10.98
N SER A 749 -4.12 29.89 11.58
CA SER A 749 -4.31 29.89 13.03
C SER A 749 -5.79 29.81 13.43
N GLY A 750 -6.06 29.53 14.70
CA GLY A 750 -7.42 29.45 15.24
C GLY A 750 -7.62 28.27 16.20
N THR A 751 -8.88 28.03 16.55
CA THR A 751 -9.32 26.92 17.41
C THR A 751 -10.39 26.14 16.66
N PRO A 752 -10.17 24.87 16.28
CA PRO A 752 -11.18 24.08 15.59
C PRO A 752 -12.48 24.01 16.40
N THR A 753 -13.61 24.33 15.76
CA THR A 753 -14.95 24.36 16.37
C THR A 753 -15.82 23.16 16.01
N SER A 754 -15.38 22.31 15.07
CA SER A 754 -16.01 21.04 14.74
C SER A 754 -14.96 19.99 14.43
N SER A 755 -15.32 18.72 14.55
CA SER A 755 -14.47 17.60 14.13
C SER A 755 -14.27 17.58 12.61
N ALA A 756 -13.21 16.89 12.18
CA ALA A 756 -12.94 16.62 10.77
C ALA A 756 -12.08 15.35 10.63
N SER A 757 -12.37 14.54 9.62
CA SER A 757 -11.40 13.56 9.12
C SER A 757 -10.14 14.26 8.62
N ALA A 758 -8.99 13.58 8.62
CA ALA A 758 -7.80 14.11 7.94
C ALA A 758 -8.14 14.41 6.47
N GLY A 759 -7.60 15.49 5.94
CA GLY A 759 -7.94 16.01 4.61
C GLY A 759 -6.94 17.08 4.17
N SER A 760 -7.30 17.87 3.16
CA SER A 760 -6.46 18.97 2.66
C SER A 760 -7.27 20.15 2.15
N PHE A 761 -6.60 21.30 2.00
CA PHE A 761 -7.14 22.51 1.36
C PHE A 761 -6.03 23.19 0.55
N VAL A 762 -6.40 23.90 -0.52
CA VAL A 762 -5.45 24.60 -1.37
C VAL A 762 -5.37 26.09 -0.98
N VAL A 763 -4.15 26.57 -0.74
CA VAL A 763 -3.86 27.99 -0.56
C VAL A 763 -3.32 28.56 -1.88
N VAL A 764 -3.88 29.68 -2.30
CA VAL A 764 -3.40 30.49 -3.43
C VAL A 764 -2.59 31.65 -2.87
N VAL A 765 -1.37 31.82 -3.37
CA VAL A 765 -0.58 33.03 -3.18
C VAL A 765 -0.59 33.86 -4.45
N THR A 766 -0.80 35.17 -4.31
CA THR A 766 -0.84 36.14 -5.40
C THR A 766 0.22 37.22 -5.16
N ASP A 767 1.06 37.54 -6.15
CA ASP A 767 2.01 38.64 -6.07
C ASP A 767 1.38 40.01 -6.43
N LYS A 768 2.16 41.09 -6.29
CA LYS A 768 1.74 42.45 -6.60
C LYS A 768 1.40 42.68 -8.09
N ALA A 769 1.90 41.85 -9.00
CA ALA A 769 1.59 41.91 -10.44
C ALA A 769 0.37 41.05 -10.82
N GLY A 770 -0.20 40.30 -9.88
CA GLY A 770 -1.35 39.43 -10.10
C GLY A 770 -0.99 38.02 -10.57
N ALA A 771 0.29 37.64 -10.59
CA ALA A 771 0.67 36.25 -10.82
C ALA A 771 0.28 35.40 -9.61
N THR A 772 -0.13 34.14 -9.83
CA THR A 772 -0.61 33.24 -8.78
C THR A 772 0.15 31.92 -8.76
N ALA A 773 0.41 31.39 -7.57
CA ALA A 773 0.87 30.01 -7.34
C ALA A 773 0.01 29.34 -6.27
N GLU A 774 0.00 28.01 -6.22
CA GLU A 774 -0.86 27.22 -5.33
C GLU A 774 -0.06 26.17 -4.56
N VAL A 775 -0.44 25.93 -3.30
CA VAL A 775 0.07 24.82 -2.48
C VAL A 775 -1.10 24.08 -1.84
N THR A 776 -1.01 22.75 -1.78
CA THR A 776 -1.97 21.92 -1.03
C THR A 776 -1.44 21.70 0.37
N ILE A 777 -2.24 22.02 1.38
CA ILE A 777 -1.91 21.82 2.79
C ILE A 777 -2.77 20.68 3.32
N ASN A 778 -2.17 19.62 3.82
CA ASN A 778 -2.89 18.55 4.50
C ASN A 778 -3.10 18.92 5.97
N TYR A 779 -4.12 18.33 6.59
CA TYR A 779 -4.35 18.43 8.03
C TYR A 779 -4.70 17.08 8.62
N GLY A 780 -4.10 16.80 9.77
CA GLY A 780 -4.38 15.65 10.59
C GLY A 780 -5.79 15.71 11.18
N LYS A 781 -6.26 14.53 11.59
CA LYS A 781 -7.61 14.30 12.11
C LYS A 781 -7.95 15.22 13.29
N ILE A 782 -9.09 15.90 13.23
CA ILE A 782 -9.61 16.76 14.31
C ILE A 782 -10.67 15.97 15.08
N SER A 783 -10.39 15.67 16.36
CA SER A 783 -11.18 14.77 17.20
C SER A 783 -11.95 15.51 18.30
N VAL A 784 -12.94 14.88 18.92
CA VAL A 784 -13.59 15.35 20.16
C VAL A 784 -13.27 14.38 21.29
N ASP A 785 -13.16 14.84 22.53
CA ASP A 785 -12.81 13.95 23.66
C ASP A 785 -13.93 12.94 23.99
N LYS A 786 -15.19 13.34 23.73
CA LYS A 786 -16.37 12.48 23.87
C LYS A 786 -17.41 12.80 22.81
N VAL A 787 -17.68 11.84 21.92
CA VAL A 787 -18.78 11.96 20.94
C VAL A 787 -20.14 11.97 21.62
N GLY A 788 -21.03 12.82 21.12
CA GLY A 788 -22.39 13.00 21.64
C GLY A 788 -23.31 11.78 21.46
N VAL A 789 -24.51 11.88 22.04
CA VAL A 789 -25.54 10.84 21.91
C VAL A 789 -26.37 11.07 20.64
N PRO A 790 -26.52 10.08 19.74
CA PRO A 790 -27.37 10.22 18.58
C PRO A 790 -28.84 10.46 18.96
N SER A 791 -29.43 11.56 18.48
CA SER A 791 -30.86 11.82 18.62
C SER A 791 -31.63 11.02 17.56
N VAL A 792 -32.04 9.80 17.92
CA VAL A 792 -32.67 8.85 16.99
C VAL A 792 -34.17 9.11 16.86
N THR A 793 -34.60 9.30 15.62
CA THR A 793 -35.99 9.23 15.16
C THR A 793 -36.20 7.90 14.43
N GLY A 794 -37.44 7.38 14.48
CA GLY A 794 -37.78 6.09 13.88
C GLY A 794 -39.12 6.15 13.16
N SER A 795 -39.12 5.65 11.93
CA SER A 795 -40.26 5.50 11.03
C SER A 795 -40.22 4.12 10.38
N ASN A 796 -41.12 3.87 9.43
CA ASN A 796 -40.98 2.76 8.48
C ASN A 796 -40.73 3.34 7.09
N ASP A 797 -39.93 2.64 6.30
CA ASP A 797 -39.72 2.95 4.89
C ASP A 797 -41.03 2.72 4.11
N PRO A 798 -41.60 3.73 3.43
CA PRO A 798 -42.96 3.68 2.90
C PRO A 798 -43.11 2.78 1.67
N ASP A 799 -42.01 2.28 1.10
CA ASP A 799 -41.99 1.40 -0.06
C ASP A 799 -41.90 -0.06 0.41
N THR A 800 -40.99 -0.33 1.35
CA THR A 800 -40.66 -1.69 1.80
C THR A 800 -41.32 -2.10 3.12
N GLY A 801 -41.92 -1.16 3.85
CA GLY A 801 -42.50 -1.34 5.19
C GLY A 801 -41.45 -1.49 6.30
N LYS A 802 -40.16 -1.40 5.99
CA LYS A 802 -39.07 -1.79 6.89
C LYS A 802 -38.76 -0.71 7.93
N PRO A 803 -38.50 -1.05 9.21
CA PRO A 803 -38.08 -0.09 10.23
C PRO A 803 -36.86 0.72 9.80
N ARG A 804 -37.06 2.04 9.68
CA ARG A 804 -36.05 3.01 9.25
C ARG A 804 -35.79 3.99 10.39
N PHE A 805 -34.52 4.15 10.72
CA PHE A 805 -34.04 5.03 11.78
C PHE A 805 -33.15 6.10 11.18
N THR A 806 -33.30 7.33 11.67
CA THR A 806 -32.61 8.53 11.21
C THR A 806 -32.17 9.35 12.42
N TRP A 807 -30.98 9.93 12.37
CA TRP A 807 -30.48 10.82 13.41
C TRP A 807 -29.76 12.00 12.77
N ASN A 808 -29.54 13.08 13.54
CA ASN A 808 -28.65 14.14 13.08
C ASN A 808 -27.19 13.66 13.16
N PRO A 809 -26.28 14.18 12.32
CA PRO A 809 -24.85 13.98 12.50
C PRO A 809 -24.43 14.35 13.92
N VAL A 810 -23.71 13.46 14.59
CA VAL A 810 -23.06 13.72 15.88
C VAL A 810 -21.64 14.21 15.59
N ASP A 811 -21.28 15.38 16.13
CA ASP A 811 -19.91 15.88 15.97
C ASP A 811 -18.88 14.90 16.58
N GLY A 812 -17.81 14.66 15.84
CA GLY A 812 -16.75 13.69 16.14
C GLY A 812 -17.04 12.24 15.77
N ALA A 813 -18.26 11.90 15.32
CA ALA A 813 -18.63 10.53 15.00
C ALA A 813 -18.14 10.09 13.62
N ALA A 814 -17.24 9.09 13.58
CA ALA A 814 -16.79 8.47 12.34
C ALA A 814 -17.80 7.49 11.75
N LYS A 815 -18.53 6.82 12.64
CA LYS A 815 -19.52 5.79 12.32
C LYS A 815 -20.51 5.65 13.47
N TYR A 816 -21.62 4.99 13.19
CA TYR A 816 -22.68 4.68 14.14
C TYR A 816 -22.86 3.18 14.21
N GLU A 817 -23.05 2.67 15.43
CA GLU A 817 -23.38 1.28 15.67
C GLU A 817 -24.84 1.16 16.07
N VAL A 818 -25.60 0.40 15.28
CA VAL A 818 -27.01 0.12 15.50
C VAL A 818 -27.14 -1.27 16.13
N TYR A 819 -27.67 -1.28 17.35
CA TYR A 819 -27.96 -2.49 18.10
C TYR A 819 -29.45 -2.82 18.03
N ARG A 820 -29.78 -4.11 17.97
CA ARG A 820 -31.17 -4.61 17.89
C ARG A 820 -31.46 -5.66 18.98
N SER A 821 -32.67 -5.63 19.51
CA SER A 821 -33.25 -6.70 20.32
C SER A 821 -34.69 -7.03 19.86
N GLY A 822 -35.15 -8.25 20.18
CA GLY A 822 -36.54 -8.67 19.99
C GLY A 822 -37.46 -8.25 21.14
N THR A 823 -36.91 -7.85 22.29
CA THR A 823 -37.67 -7.38 23.46
C THR A 823 -37.04 -6.11 24.03
N LYS A 824 -37.85 -5.26 24.66
CA LYS A 824 -37.42 -3.94 25.16
C LYS A 824 -36.23 -4.00 26.11
N ASN A 825 -36.25 -4.99 27.00
CA ASN A 825 -35.27 -5.20 28.08
C ASN A 825 -34.35 -6.41 27.82
N GLY A 826 -34.39 -7.00 26.62
CA GLY A 826 -33.56 -8.16 26.28
C GLY A 826 -32.11 -7.82 25.95
N THR A 827 -31.30 -8.84 25.68
CA THR A 827 -29.93 -8.65 25.18
C THR A 827 -29.97 -7.96 23.82
N TYR A 828 -29.19 -6.89 23.67
CA TYR A 828 -29.05 -6.14 22.43
C TYR A 828 -27.76 -6.58 21.72
N SER A 829 -27.89 -7.10 20.51
CA SER A 829 -26.75 -7.47 19.67
C SER A 829 -26.41 -6.34 18.70
N LEU A 830 -25.12 -6.14 18.40
CA LEU A 830 -24.69 -5.27 17.31
C LEU A 830 -25.27 -5.85 16.01
N TYR A 831 -25.99 -5.03 15.25
CA TYR A 831 -26.69 -5.47 14.05
C TYR A 831 -26.19 -4.81 12.77
N CYS A 832 -25.72 -3.58 12.85
CA CYS A 832 -25.11 -2.86 11.72
C CYS A 832 -24.15 -1.79 12.24
N THR A 833 -23.09 -1.54 11.46
CA THR A 833 -22.23 -0.37 11.60
C THR A 833 -22.31 0.43 10.31
N THR A 834 -22.59 1.73 10.39
CA THR A 834 -22.82 2.62 9.24
C THR A 834 -22.12 3.97 9.43
N THR A 835 -21.56 4.55 8.37
CA THR A 835 -21.06 5.93 8.37
C THR A 835 -22.19 6.94 8.10
N GLY A 836 -23.28 6.50 7.49
CA GLY A 836 -24.45 7.33 7.24
C GLY A 836 -25.31 7.55 8.49
N THR A 837 -26.06 8.65 8.50
CA THR A 837 -26.96 9.03 9.60
C THR A 837 -28.33 8.36 9.56
N SER A 838 -28.43 7.22 8.88
CA SER A 838 -29.66 6.43 8.82
C SER A 838 -29.37 4.94 8.68
N TYR A 839 -30.35 4.13 9.06
CA TYR A 839 -30.30 2.68 8.98
C TYR A 839 -31.71 2.11 8.73
N THR A 840 -31.83 1.09 7.88
CA THR A 840 -33.11 0.40 7.60
C THR A 840 -32.95 -1.10 7.85
N ASN A 841 -33.81 -1.69 8.71
CA ASN A 841 -33.79 -3.13 8.98
C ASN A 841 -34.53 -3.92 7.88
N THR A 842 -33.82 -4.20 6.79
CA THR A 842 -34.33 -4.97 5.65
C THR A 842 -34.80 -6.38 6.02
N THR A 843 -34.23 -7.00 7.06
CA THR A 843 -34.61 -8.36 7.51
C THR A 843 -35.78 -8.38 8.49
N ALA A 844 -36.37 -7.23 8.83
CA ALA A 844 -37.53 -7.20 9.73
C ALA A 844 -38.73 -7.91 9.10
N SER A 845 -39.40 -8.78 9.86
CA SER A 845 -40.62 -9.47 9.40
C SER A 845 -41.85 -8.57 9.62
N ALA A 846 -42.69 -8.44 8.60
CA ALA A 846 -43.92 -7.64 8.68
C ALA A 846 -44.82 -8.10 9.85
N GLY A 847 -45.32 -7.14 10.62
CA GLY A 847 -46.08 -7.33 11.84
C GLY A 847 -45.29 -7.72 13.09
N SER A 848 -43.95 -7.78 13.03
CA SER A 848 -43.08 -7.98 14.21
C SER A 848 -42.50 -6.65 14.70
N THR A 849 -42.51 -6.45 16.03
CA THR A 849 -41.89 -5.31 16.72
C THR A 849 -40.44 -5.62 17.10
N TYR A 850 -39.56 -4.65 16.86
CA TYR A 850 -38.14 -4.73 17.21
C TYR A 850 -37.71 -3.47 17.95
N TYR A 851 -36.69 -3.61 18.80
CA TYR A 851 -36.17 -2.55 19.65
C TYR A 851 -34.73 -2.22 19.27
N TYR A 852 -34.40 -0.94 19.17
CA TYR A 852 -33.11 -0.47 18.67
C TYR A 852 -32.53 0.59 19.57
N LYS A 853 -31.20 0.62 19.66
CA LYS A 853 -30.44 1.74 20.22
C LYS A 853 -29.21 1.98 19.35
N VAL A 854 -28.83 3.25 19.18
CA VAL A 854 -27.71 3.66 18.32
C VAL A 854 -26.68 4.38 19.18
N ARG A 855 -25.39 4.12 18.95
CA ARG A 855 -24.30 4.93 19.52
C ARG A 855 -23.39 5.46 18.42
N ALA A 856 -22.87 6.66 18.62
CA ALA A 856 -21.76 7.17 17.83
C ALA A 856 -20.46 6.49 18.26
N ILE A 857 -19.57 6.23 17.31
CA ILE A 857 -18.18 5.83 17.54
C ILE A 857 -17.30 6.95 17.01
N GLY A 858 -16.41 7.47 17.85
CA GLY A 858 -15.47 8.52 17.49
C GLY A 858 -14.47 8.07 16.43
N TYR A 859 -13.87 9.03 15.73
CA TYR A 859 -12.76 8.77 14.82
C TYR A 859 -11.52 8.19 15.51
N ASP A 860 -11.42 8.28 16.83
CA ASP A 860 -10.43 7.62 17.70
C ASP A 860 -10.80 6.18 18.10
N GLY A 861 -11.96 5.69 17.66
CA GLY A 861 -12.51 4.38 18.01
C GLY A 861 -13.25 4.33 19.35
N ARG A 862 -13.31 5.43 20.12
CA ARG A 862 -14.02 5.45 21.40
C ARG A 862 -15.53 5.45 21.18
N ALA A 863 -16.25 4.67 21.97
CA ALA A 863 -17.70 4.55 21.88
C ALA A 863 -18.41 5.63 22.72
N GLY A 864 -19.31 6.39 22.09
CA GLY A 864 -20.27 7.26 22.76
C GLY A 864 -21.35 6.49 23.51
N SER A 865 -22.13 7.22 24.30
CA SER A 865 -23.29 6.65 25.00
C SER A 865 -24.42 6.30 24.00
N TYR A 866 -25.22 5.29 24.35
CA TYR A 866 -26.37 4.88 23.54
C TYR A 866 -27.49 5.91 23.56
N SER A 867 -28.19 6.03 22.43
CA SER A 867 -29.50 6.68 22.34
C SER A 867 -30.52 6.02 23.28
N ALA A 868 -31.59 6.75 23.58
CA ALA A 868 -32.81 6.13 24.09
C ALA A 868 -33.27 4.99 23.15
N ILE A 869 -33.86 3.94 23.73
CA ILE A 869 -34.42 2.81 22.97
C ILE A 869 -35.57 3.30 22.09
N LYS A 870 -35.60 2.87 20.83
CA LYS A 870 -36.68 3.10 19.88
C LYS A 870 -37.27 1.77 19.43
N GLU A 871 -38.59 1.65 19.54
CA GLU A 871 -39.34 0.48 19.09
C GLU A 871 -40.04 0.75 17.77
N ARG A 872 -39.99 -0.19 16.82
CA ARG A 872 -40.79 -0.14 15.58
C ARG A 872 -41.29 -1.51 15.18
N THR A 873 -42.57 -1.55 14.84
CA THR A 873 -43.21 -2.67 14.14
C THR A 873 -42.94 -2.51 12.66
N CYS A 874 -42.53 -3.58 11.98
CA CYS A 874 -42.38 -3.59 10.53
C CYS A 874 -43.76 -3.64 9.86
N ASP A 875 -43.99 -2.79 8.87
CA ASP A 875 -45.23 -2.79 8.08
C ASP A 875 -45.14 -3.81 6.94
N CYS A 876 -46.26 -4.07 6.30
CA CYS A 876 -46.30 -4.68 4.98
C CYS A 876 -45.68 -3.73 3.93
N ALA A 877 -44.96 -4.29 2.96
CA ALA A 877 -44.46 -3.50 1.83
C ALA A 877 -45.62 -2.89 1.02
N ARG A 878 -45.39 -1.73 0.41
CA ARG A 878 -46.40 -1.07 -0.43
C ARG A 878 -46.65 -1.92 -1.69
N PRO A 879 -47.91 -2.24 -2.04
CA PRO A 879 -48.22 -2.99 -3.26
C PRO A 879 -47.63 -2.31 -4.51
N VAL A 880 -46.92 -3.07 -5.34
CA VAL A 880 -46.50 -2.60 -6.66
C VAL A 880 -47.68 -2.85 -7.61
N VAL A 881 -48.41 -1.79 -7.96
CA VAL A 881 -49.65 -1.88 -8.73
C VAL A 881 -49.43 -1.44 -10.18
N THR A 882 -49.93 -2.25 -11.10
CA THR A 882 -50.12 -1.92 -12.52
C THR A 882 -51.61 -1.72 -12.80
N ALA A 883 -51.93 -0.84 -13.75
CA ALA A 883 -53.31 -0.57 -14.17
C ALA A 883 -53.44 -0.64 -15.69
N GLY A 884 -54.57 -1.12 -16.17
CA GLY A 884 -54.92 -1.14 -17.59
C GLY A 884 -56.41 -1.39 -17.81
N ASN A 885 -56.92 -1.09 -18.99
CA ASN A 885 -58.31 -1.35 -19.33
C ASN A 885 -58.51 -2.81 -19.73
N ASN A 886 -59.62 -3.41 -19.28
CA ASN A 886 -60.09 -4.67 -19.85
C ASN A 886 -60.46 -4.47 -21.33
N ALA A 887 -59.88 -5.26 -22.23
CA ALA A 887 -60.04 -5.07 -23.68
C ALA A 887 -61.50 -5.18 -24.16
N THR A 888 -62.33 -5.97 -23.49
CA THR A 888 -63.74 -6.18 -23.85
C THR A 888 -64.64 -5.10 -23.26
N SER A 889 -64.52 -4.83 -21.95
CA SER A 889 -65.44 -3.94 -21.23
C SER A 889 -64.98 -2.49 -21.07
N GLY A 890 -63.72 -2.18 -21.40
CA GLY A 890 -63.10 -0.86 -21.22
C GLY A 890 -62.80 -0.46 -19.76
N LYS A 891 -63.37 -1.18 -18.79
CA LYS A 891 -63.27 -0.91 -17.35
C LYS A 891 -61.82 -1.02 -16.85
N VAL A 892 -61.46 -0.21 -15.86
CA VAL A 892 -60.10 -0.20 -15.29
C VAL A 892 -59.87 -1.45 -14.42
N THR A 893 -58.82 -2.20 -14.72
CA THR A 893 -58.30 -3.33 -13.95
C THR A 893 -56.96 -2.97 -13.32
N LEU A 894 -56.86 -3.17 -12.00
CA LEU A 894 -55.65 -3.06 -11.20
C LEU A 894 -55.09 -4.46 -10.94
N LYS A 895 -53.77 -4.63 -11.00
CA LYS A 895 -53.05 -5.88 -10.68
C LYS A 895 -51.79 -5.57 -9.88
N TRP A 896 -51.48 -6.38 -8.87
CA TRP A 896 -50.28 -6.23 -8.04
C TRP A 896 -49.65 -7.57 -7.71
N THR A 897 -48.43 -7.57 -7.16
CA THR A 897 -47.78 -8.76 -6.61
C THR A 897 -48.26 -9.05 -5.18
N ALA A 898 -48.18 -10.30 -4.76
CA ALA A 898 -48.53 -10.67 -3.39
C ALA A 898 -47.52 -10.09 -2.39
N VAL A 899 -48.01 -9.29 -1.43
CA VAL A 899 -47.20 -8.68 -0.38
C VAL A 899 -47.05 -9.65 0.79
N SER A 900 -45.80 -9.96 1.18
CA SER A 900 -45.52 -10.81 2.33
C SER A 900 -46.05 -10.19 3.63
N GLY A 901 -46.73 -10.99 4.45
CA GLY A 901 -47.38 -10.54 5.68
C GLY A 901 -48.78 -9.95 5.49
N ALA A 902 -49.24 -9.70 4.25
CA ALA A 902 -50.58 -9.19 4.00
C ALA A 902 -51.66 -10.29 4.07
N LYS A 903 -52.79 -10.00 4.73
CA LYS A 903 -54.00 -10.83 4.76
C LYS A 903 -54.96 -10.51 3.61
N SER A 904 -55.01 -9.24 3.20
CA SER A 904 -55.91 -8.75 2.14
C SER A 904 -55.45 -7.37 1.64
N TYR A 905 -56.13 -6.82 0.64
CA TYR A 905 -55.84 -5.53 0.04
C TYR A 905 -57.09 -4.65 0.04
N ALA A 906 -56.98 -3.41 0.49
CA ALA A 906 -58.01 -2.39 0.39
C ALA A 906 -57.77 -1.52 -0.85
N ILE A 907 -58.82 -1.31 -1.65
CA ILE A 907 -58.80 -0.47 -2.85
C ILE A 907 -59.66 0.76 -2.58
N TYR A 908 -59.10 1.94 -2.83
CA TYR A 908 -59.75 3.24 -2.73
C TYR A 908 -59.73 3.94 -4.09
N ARG A 909 -60.65 4.87 -4.34
CA ARG A 909 -60.76 5.64 -5.59
C ARG A 909 -61.03 7.12 -5.35
N SER A 910 -60.49 7.96 -6.23
CA SER A 910 -60.89 9.35 -6.43
C SER A 910 -61.01 9.66 -7.94
N THR A 911 -61.61 10.81 -8.29
CA THR A 911 -61.60 11.40 -9.64
C THR A 911 -60.58 12.53 -9.80
N SER A 912 -59.87 12.88 -8.71
CA SER A 912 -58.75 13.83 -8.71
C SER A 912 -57.55 13.21 -7.97
N ILE A 913 -56.33 13.59 -8.36
CA ILE A 913 -55.10 13.07 -7.75
C ILE A 913 -54.99 13.47 -6.26
N ASP A 914 -55.38 14.70 -5.94
CA ASP A 914 -55.40 15.27 -4.58
C ASP A 914 -56.78 15.21 -3.92
N GLY A 915 -57.77 14.61 -4.59
CA GLY A 915 -59.13 14.50 -4.08
C GLY A 915 -59.28 13.50 -2.93
N THR A 916 -60.41 13.53 -2.24
CA THR A 916 -60.74 12.53 -1.21
C THR A 916 -60.85 11.13 -1.83
N TYR A 917 -60.13 10.15 -1.27
CA TYR A 917 -60.13 8.75 -1.72
C TYR A 917 -61.13 7.94 -0.88
N THR A 918 -62.20 7.45 -1.51
CA THR A 918 -63.19 6.60 -0.83
C THR A 918 -62.84 5.12 -0.97
N LYS A 919 -62.96 4.34 0.11
CA LYS A 919 -62.74 2.89 0.07
C LYS A 919 -63.85 2.23 -0.75
N MET A 920 -63.48 1.49 -1.79
CA MET A 920 -64.41 0.81 -2.69
C MET A 920 -64.56 -0.68 -2.38
N TYR A 921 -63.45 -1.35 -2.09
CA TYR A 921 -63.42 -2.81 -2.03
C TYR A 921 -62.29 -3.31 -1.14
N THR A 922 -62.44 -4.54 -0.62
CA THR A 922 -61.35 -5.28 0.04
C THR A 922 -61.32 -6.68 -0.56
N THR A 923 -60.14 -7.20 -0.91
CA THR A 923 -60.00 -8.52 -1.54
C THR A 923 -58.76 -9.26 -1.05
N THR A 924 -58.79 -10.59 -1.06
CA THR A 924 -57.60 -11.44 -0.87
C THR A 924 -56.85 -11.68 -2.19
N SER A 925 -57.51 -11.48 -3.34
CA SER A 925 -56.90 -11.63 -4.67
C SER A 925 -55.91 -10.50 -4.98
N THR A 926 -54.93 -10.79 -5.84
CA THR A 926 -53.91 -9.84 -6.31
C THR A 926 -54.35 -8.99 -7.52
N SER A 927 -55.66 -8.89 -7.76
CA SER A 927 -56.22 -8.03 -8.80
C SER A 927 -57.64 -7.57 -8.47
N TYR A 928 -58.05 -6.45 -9.07
CA TYR A 928 -59.38 -5.88 -8.92
C TYR A 928 -59.80 -5.16 -10.21
N THR A 929 -61.03 -5.40 -10.70
CA THR A 929 -61.59 -4.65 -11.83
C THR A 929 -62.72 -3.76 -11.35
N ASN A 930 -62.60 -2.46 -11.60
CA ASN A 930 -63.63 -1.48 -11.24
C ASN A 930 -64.77 -1.49 -12.26
N SER A 931 -65.74 -2.39 -12.06
CA SER A 931 -66.97 -2.48 -12.85
C SER A 931 -67.76 -1.16 -12.92
N THR A 932 -67.65 -0.31 -11.89
CA THR A 932 -68.35 0.99 -11.79
C THR A 932 -67.63 2.17 -12.46
N SER A 933 -66.46 1.95 -13.06
CA SER A 933 -65.75 3.01 -13.80
C SER A 933 -66.51 3.37 -15.09
N LYS A 934 -66.74 4.66 -15.35
CA LYS A 934 -67.49 5.14 -16.53
C LYS A 934 -66.56 5.51 -17.69
N GLY A 935 -66.91 5.10 -18.91
CA GLY A 935 -66.12 5.40 -20.12
C GLY A 935 -65.93 6.90 -20.32
N GLY A 936 -64.71 7.32 -20.66
CA GLY A 936 -64.35 8.74 -20.80
C GLY A 936 -63.88 9.43 -19.52
N VAL A 937 -64.06 8.83 -18.34
CA VAL A 937 -63.68 9.42 -17.05
C VAL A 937 -62.29 8.95 -16.62
N THR A 938 -61.47 9.89 -16.13
CA THR A 938 -60.19 9.61 -15.47
C THR A 938 -60.41 9.30 -13.99
N TYR A 939 -59.82 8.21 -13.52
CA TYR A 939 -59.83 7.81 -12.12
C TYR A 939 -58.42 7.68 -11.56
N TYR A 940 -58.30 7.90 -10.26
CA TYR A 940 -57.10 7.66 -9.46
C TYR A 940 -57.46 6.64 -8.39
N TYR A 941 -56.54 5.74 -8.08
CA TYR A 941 -56.74 4.68 -7.10
C TYR A 941 -55.65 4.70 -6.05
N LYS A 942 -55.96 4.18 -4.87
CA LYS A 942 -54.98 3.83 -3.84
C LYS A 942 -55.17 2.38 -3.45
N VAL A 943 -54.09 1.60 -3.38
CA VAL A 943 -54.12 0.19 -2.93
C VAL A 943 -53.23 0.02 -1.71
N THR A 944 -53.80 -0.52 -0.64
CA THR A 944 -53.10 -0.75 0.64
C THR A 944 -53.13 -2.23 0.97
N ALA A 945 -51.98 -2.82 1.32
CA ALA A 945 -51.92 -4.15 1.90
C ALA A 945 -52.28 -4.10 3.39
N LEU A 946 -53.26 -4.89 3.79
CA LEU A 946 -53.72 -5.02 5.18
C LEU A 946 -53.01 -6.21 5.83
N SER A 947 -52.38 -5.99 6.98
CA SER A 947 -51.54 -6.98 7.67
C SER A 947 -52.32 -8.20 8.17
N SER A 948 -51.64 -9.35 8.26
CA SER A 948 -52.16 -10.57 8.90
C SER A 948 -51.95 -10.62 10.41
N ARG A 949 -51.10 -9.74 10.97
CA ARG A 949 -50.72 -9.75 12.40
C ARG A 949 -51.32 -8.61 13.20
N THR A 950 -51.32 -7.38 12.67
CA THR A 950 -51.77 -6.18 13.40
C THR A 950 -52.08 -5.03 12.44
N THR A 951 -53.16 -4.29 12.69
CA THR A 951 -53.58 -3.14 11.88
C THR A 951 -52.57 -1.98 11.89
N TYR A 952 -51.69 -1.93 12.89
CA TYR A 952 -50.57 -0.97 12.93
C TYR A 952 -49.45 -1.30 11.93
N ALA A 953 -49.53 -2.42 11.22
CA ALA A 953 -48.54 -2.88 10.24
C ALA A 953 -49.11 -2.95 8.81
N ASP A 954 -50.20 -2.25 8.53
CA ASP A 954 -50.73 -2.06 7.19
C ASP A 954 -49.75 -1.22 6.34
N SER A 955 -49.70 -1.47 5.03
CA SER A 955 -48.74 -0.75 4.18
C SER A 955 -49.10 0.72 3.97
N ALA A 956 -48.12 1.53 3.58
CA ALA A 956 -48.43 2.78 2.88
C ALA A 956 -49.29 2.52 1.64
N ALA A 957 -50.11 3.49 1.24
CA ALA A 957 -51.02 3.37 0.11
C ALA A 957 -50.28 3.58 -1.23
N ALA A 958 -50.37 2.60 -2.14
CA ALA A 958 -49.88 2.71 -3.51
C ALA A 958 -50.82 3.60 -4.33
N LEU A 959 -50.41 4.83 -4.65
CA LEU A 959 -51.13 5.72 -5.55
C LEU A 959 -50.99 5.25 -7.01
N VAL A 960 -52.10 5.20 -7.73
CA VAL A 960 -52.18 4.70 -9.11
C VAL A 960 -53.07 5.61 -9.95
N GLY A 961 -52.51 6.23 -10.99
CA GLY A 961 -53.25 7.07 -11.93
C GLY A 961 -52.32 7.99 -12.72
N PRO A 962 -52.85 8.76 -13.70
CA PRO A 962 -54.25 8.79 -14.13
C PRO A 962 -54.66 7.53 -14.91
N CYS A 963 -55.78 6.90 -14.52
CA CYS A 963 -56.36 5.76 -15.21
C CYS A 963 -57.63 6.17 -15.96
N VAL A 964 -57.52 6.43 -17.26
CA VAL A 964 -58.68 6.73 -18.12
C VAL A 964 -59.48 5.45 -18.35
N CYS A 965 -60.77 5.45 -18.01
CA CYS A 965 -61.66 4.35 -18.37
C CYS A 965 -61.98 4.42 -19.87
N LYS A 966 -61.56 3.41 -20.63
CA LYS A 966 -61.94 3.25 -22.03
C LYS A 966 -63.42 2.88 -22.16
N CYS A 967 -63.98 3.15 -23.32
CA CYS A 967 -65.21 2.51 -23.77
C CYS A 967 -65.03 1.04 -24.12
N ALA A 968 -66.08 0.25 -23.96
CA ALA A 968 -66.15 -1.11 -24.47
C ALA A 968 -66.05 -1.16 -26.00
N ALA A 969 -65.47 -2.22 -26.55
CA ALA A 969 -65.42 -2.42 -28.00
C ALA A 969 -66.85 -2.65 -28.56
N PRO A 970 -67.27 -1.96 -29.65
CA PRO A 970 -68.60 -2.17 -30.22
C PRO A 970 -68.83 -3.61 -30.71
N THR A 971 -69.96 -4.22 -30.31
CA THR A 971 -70.40 -5.50 -30.87
C THR A 971 -71.18 -5.25 -32.16
N VAL A 972 -70.57 -5.57 -33.31
CA VAL A 972 -71.10 -5.24 -34.65
C VAL A 972 -71.76 -6.46 -35.31
N THR A 973 -72.92 -6.23 -35.92
CA THR A 973 -73.57 -7.13 -36.88
C THR A 973 -73.60 -6.48 -38.27
N SER A 974 -73.77 -7.29 -39.32
CA SER A 974 -73.81 -6.82 -40.71
C SER A 974 -74.87 -7.55 -41.53
N GLY A 975 -75.49 -6.84 -42.46
CA GLY A 975 -76.51 -7.34 -43.38
C GLY A 975 -76.59 -6.47 -44.63
N ASN A 976 -77.65 -6.62 -45.42
CA ASN A 976 -77.87 -5.88 -46.67
C ASN A 976 -79.20 -5.13 -46.60
N ASN A 977 -79.22 -3.91 -47.13
CA ASN A 977 -80.43 -3.14 -47.30
C ASN A 977 -81.25 -3.73 -48.47
N ALA A 978 -82.42 -4.30 -48.18
CA ALA A 978 -83.19 -5.08 -49.16
C ALA A 978 -83.56 -4.32 -50.45
N SER A 979 -83.71 -3.00 -50.40
CA SER A 979 -84.03 -2.19 -51.59
C SER A 979 -82.81 -1.94 -52.49
N SER A 980 -81.67 -1.62 -51.88
CA SER A 980 -80.46 -1.14 -52.59
C SER A 980 -79.32 -2.15 -52.70
N GLY A 981 -79.42 -3.29 -52.00
CA GLY A 981 -78.37 -4.32 -51.88
C GLY A 981 -77.17 -3.93 -50.99
N LYS A 982 -77.05 -2.64 -50.66
CA LYS A 982 -75.90 -2.03 -49.95
C LYS A 982 -75.72 -2.60 -48.55
N ILE A 983 -74.47 -2.74 -48.13
CA ILE A 983 -74.11 -3.31 -46.82
C ILE A 983 -74.50 -2.35 -45.70
N THR A 984 -75.22 -2.86 -44.71
CA THR A 984 -75.60 -2.15 -43.48
C THR A 984 -74.96 -2.80 -42.26
N LEU A 985 -74.30 -1.98 -41.44
CA LEU A 985 -73.72 -2.35 -40.15
C LEU A 985 -74.62 -1.84 -39.01
N LYS A 986 -74.74 -2.61 -37.93
CA LYS A 986 -75.45 -2.22 -36.69
C LYS A 986 -74.65 -2.62 -35.46
N TRP A 987 -74.77 -1.86 -34.38
CA TRP A 987 -74.16 -2.16 -33.08
C TRP A 987 -75.01 -1.61 -31.93
N SER A 988 -74.75 -2.04 -30.70
CA SER A 988 -75.39 -1.45 -29.51
C SER A 988 -74.74 -0.13 -29.11
N ALA A 989 -75.50 0.76 -28.44
CA ALA A 989 -74.92 1.95 -27.83
C ALA A 989 -73.84 1.57 -26.80
N VAL A 990 -72.79 2.39 -26.68
CA VAL A 990 -71.62 2.15 -25.84
C VAL A 990 -71.51 3.27 -24.81
N GLU A 991 -71.43 2.92 -23.52
CA GLU A 991 -71.35 3.87 -22.42
C GLU A 991 -70.14 4.82 -22.58
N GLY A 992 -70.41 6.13 -22.66
CA GLY A 992 -69.37 7.17 -22.83
C GLY A 992 -69.02 7.50 -24.29
N ALA A 993 -69.56 6.79 -25.27
CA ALA A 993 -69.34 7.07 -26.69
C ALA A 993 -70.10 8.32 -27.16
N THR A 994 -69.38 9.27 -27.76
CA THR A 994 -69.96 10.47 -28.40
C THR A 994 -70.22 10.25 -29.89
N LYS A 995 -69.44 9.37 -30.53
CA LYS A 995 -69.57 8.99 -31.95
C LYS A 995 -68.85 7.66 -32.23
N TYR A 996 -69.09 7.12 -33.42
CA TYR A 996 -68.50 5.88 -33.92
C TYR A 996 -67.75 6.13 -35.22
N GLU A 997 -66.56 5.58 -35.37
CA GLU A 997 -65.82 5.53 -36.63
C GLU A 997 -66.01 4.17 -37.31
N ILE A 998 -66.33 4.18 -38.60
CA ILE A 998 -66.45 2.98 -39.42
C ILE A 998 -65.24 2.91 -40.34
N TRP A 999 -64.50 1.80 -40.24
CA TRP A 999 -63.29 1.54 -41.00
C TRP A 999 -63.50 0.35 -41.94
N ARG A 1000 -63.06 0.47 -43.20
CA ARG A 1000 -63.29 -0.53 -44.26
C ARG A 1000 -61.97 -1.02 -44.88
N SER A 1001 -61.89 -2.30 -45.21
CA SER A 1001 -60.89 -2.87 -46.12
C SER A 1001 -61.54 -3.74 -47.20
N GLY A 1002 -60.81 -3.97 -48.30
CA GLY A 1002 -61.18 -4.93 -49.35
C GLY A 1002 -60.77 -6.38 -49.04
N THR A 1003 -59.89 -6.60 -48.06
CA THR A 1003 -59.45 -7.93 -47.63
C THR A 1003 -59.41 -8.03 -46.10
N LYS A 1004 -59.55 -9.25 -45.55
CA LYS A 1004 -59.68 -9.49 -44.11
C LYS A 1004 -58.54 -8.90 -43.28
N ASN A 1005 -57.31 -9.07 -43.79
CA ASN A 1005 -56.06 -8.65 -43.15
C ASN A 1005 -55.41 -7.44 -43.84
N GLY A 1006 -56.08 -6.80 -44.80
CA GLY A 1006 -55.55 -5.64 -45.51
C GLY A 1006 -55.61 -4.36 -44.68
N THR A 1007 -55.06 -3.27 -45.23
CA THR A 1007 -55.13 -1.94 -44.64
C THR A 1007 -56.59 -1.49 -44.55
N TYR A 1008 -57.03 -1.09 -43.35
CA TYR A 1008 -58.35 -0.51 -43.12
C TYR A 1008 -58.25 1.01 -43.21
N THR A 1009 -59.19 1.65 -43.92
CA THR A 1009 -59.29 3.11 -44.02
C THR A 1009 -60.56 3.60 -43.34
N ARG A 1010 -60.49 4.74 -42.64
CA ARG A 1010 -61.66 5.37 -42.02
C ARG A 1010 -62.58 5.88 -43.11
N MET A 1011 -63.76 5.30 -43.20
CA MET A 1011 -64.72 5.57 -44.25
C MET A 1011 -65.77 6.61 -43.84
N TYR A 1012 -66.25 6.53 -42.59
CA TYR A 1012 -67.33 7.36 -42.10
C TYR A 1012 -67.29 7.52 -40.59
N THR A 1013 -67.96 8.55 -40.08
CA THR A 1013 -68.14 8.81 -38.65
C THR A 1013 -69.59 9.20 -38.40
N THR A 1014 -70.23 8.62 -37.39
CA THR A 1014 -71.65 8.86 -37.09
C THR A 1014 -71.92 8.87 -35.58
N THR A 1015 -72.96 9.57 -35.14
CA THR A 1015 -73.50 9.46 -33.77
C THR A 1015 -74.54 8.33 -33.65
N SER A 1016 -75.10 7.87 -34.78
CA SER A 1016 -76.06 6.77 -34.83
C SER A 1016 -75.41 5.40 -34.58
N THR A 1017 -76.20 4.42 -34.13
CA THR A 1017 -75.77 3.04 -33.88
C THR A 1017 -75.84 2.13 -35.13
N SER A 1018 -75.90 2.72 -36.32
CA SER A 1018 -75.89 1.99 -37.59
C SER A 1018 -75.31 2.83 -38.73
N TYR A 1019 -74.87 2.15 -39.79
CA TYR A 1019 -74.30 2.76 -40.99
C TYR A 1019 -74.58 1.90 -42.23
N THR A 1020 -75.02 2.52 -43.34
CA THR A 1020 -75.17 1.85 -44.64
C THR A 1020 -74.12 2.36 -45.62
N ASN A 1021 -73.32 1.45 -46.17
CA ASN A 1021 -72.26 1.76 -47.13
C ASN A 1021 -72.84 1.98 -48.54
N SER A 1022 -73.16 3.21 -48.89
CA SER A 1022 -73.66 3.60 -50.22
C SER A 1022 -72.66 3.29 -51.36
N THR A 1023 -71.35 3.28 -51.09
CA THR A 1023 -70.29 3.03 -52.11
C THR A 1023 -69.82 1.57 -52.18
N SER A 1024 -70.52 0.64 -51.53
CA SER A 1024 -70.32 -0.79 -51.75
C SER A 1024 -70.87 -1.23 -53.10
N TYR A 1025 -70.09 -1.98 -53.89
CA TYR A 1025 -70.49 -2.49 -55.20
C TYR A 1025 -71.04 -3.91 -55.10
N ALA A 1026 -72.17 -4.18 -55.76
CA ALA A 1026 -72.80 -5.49 -55.74
C ALA A 1026 -71.86 -6.59 -56.27
N GLY A 1027 -71.87 -7.75 -55.59
CA GLY A 1027 -70.98 -8.89 -55.82
C GLY A 1027 -69.61 -8.82 -55.12
N TYR A 1028 -69.25 -7.70 -54.48
CA TYR A 1028 -67.97 -7.57 -53.75
C TYR A 1028 -68.12 -7.79 -52.24
N THR A 1029 -67.17 -8.52 -51.65
CA THR A 1029 -67.01 -8.67 -50.19
C THR A 1029 -66.21 -7.50 -49.63
N TYR A 1030 -66.68 -6.93 -48.52
CA TYR A 1030 -65.99 -5.88 -47.79
C TYR A 1030 -65.86 -6.25 -46.31
N TYR A 1031 -64.76 -5.79 -45.71
CA TYR A 1031 -64.40 -6.04 -44.32
C TYR A 1031 -64.49 -4.77 -43.51
N TYR A 1032 -65.11 -4.83 -42.34
CA TYR A 1032 -65.37 -3.67 -41.48
C TYR A 1032 -64.92 -3.89 -40.05
N LYS A 1033 -64.49 -2.78 -39.42
CA LYS A 1033 -64.35 -2.65 -37.97
C LYS A 1033 -64.98 -1.33 -37.54
N VAL A 1034 -65.55 -1.28 -36.34
CA VAL A 1034 -66.16 -0.07 -35.76
C VAL A 1034 -65.45 0.26 -34.45
N LYS A 1035 -65.19 1.54 -34.21
CA LYS A 1035 -64.54 2.06 -33.00
C LYS A 1035 -65.45 3.09 -32.33
N ALA A 1036 -65.67 2.97 -31.03
CA ALA A 1036 -66.34 3.99 -30.25
C ALA A 1036 -65.34 5.09 -29.87
N VAL A 1037 -65.70 6.35 -30.14
CA VAL A 1037 -64.94 7.54 -29.75
C VAL A 1037 -65.60 8.15 -28.53
N CYS A 1038 -64.82 8.39 -27.47
CA CYS A 1038 -65.39 8.60 -26.14
C CYS A 1038 -64.88 9.88 -25.49
N GLY A 1039 -65.81 10.81 -25.26
CA GLY A 1039 -65.50 12.21 -24.94
C GLY A 1039 -64.62 12.87 -26.00
N THR A 1040 -63.78 13.80 -25.54
CA THR A 1040 -62.72 14.46 -26.32
C THR A 1040 -61.35 13.78 -26.14
N ASN A 1041 -61.18 12.94 -25.13
CA ASN A 1041 -59.92 12.27 -24.82
C ASN A 1041 -59.72 11.02 -25.70
N ALA A 1042 -58.84 11.11 -26.70
CA ALA A 1042 -58.57 10.01 -27.62
C ALA A 1042 -58.09 8.70 -26.94
N ALA A 1043 -57.52 8.78 -25.73
CA ALA A 1043 -57.11 7.61 -24.95
C ALA A 1043 -58.29 6.82 -24.34
N ALA A 1044 -59.47 7.44 -24.22
CA ALA A 1044 -60.70 6.79 -23.76
C ALA A 1044 -61.44 6.02 -24.86
N ASN A 1045 -61.03 6.18 -26.12
CA ASN A 1045 -61.65 5.48 -27.24
C ASN A 1045 -61.54 3.97 -27.07
N SER A 1046 -62.54 3.23 -27.56
CA SER A 1046 -62.53 1.78 -27.48
C SER A 1046 -61.43 1.17 -28.37
N GLU A 1047 -61.12 -0.10 -28.11
CA GLU A 1047 -60.53 -0.93 -29.15
C GLU A 1047 -61.50 -1.11 -30.32
N PHE A 1048 -60.99 -1.55 -31.47
CA PHE A 1048 -61.84 -1.89 -32.62
C PHE A 1048 -62.74 -3.10 -32.31
N SER A 1049 -63.94 -3.10 -32.87
CA SER A 1049 -64.78 -4.30 -32.94
C SER A 1049 -64.04 -5.47 -33.58
N ALA A 1050 -64.50 -6.69 -33.28
CA ALA A 1050 -64.19 -7.84 -34.12
C ALA A 1050 -64.51 -7.54 -35.60
N ILE A 1051 -63.72 -8.12 -36.51
CA ILE A 1051 -63.87 -7.92 -37.96
C ILE A 1051 -65.21 -8.51 -38.41
N LYS A 1052 -65.95 -7.77 -39.23
CA LYS A 1052 -67.19 -8.23 -39.87
C LYS A 1052 -67.04 -8.15 -41.38
N GLU A 1053 -67.25 -9.28 -42.04
CA GLU A 1053 -67.22 -9.39 -43.50
C GLU A 1053 -68.64 -9.52 -44.05
N ARG A 1054 -68.92 -8.85 -45.18
CA ARG A 1054 -70.21 -8.93 -45.84
C ARG A 1054 -70.07 -8.68 -47.34
N THR A 1055 -70.73 -9.51 -48.15
CA THR A 1055 -70.89 -9.30 -49.60
C THR A 1055 -72.01 -8.30 -49.84
N CYS A 1056 -71.81 -7.36 -50.76
CA CYS A 1056 -72.88 -6.47 -51.21
C CYS A 1056 -73.80 -7.22 -52.19
N ASP A 1057 -75.09 -7.18 -51.93
CA ASP A 1057 -76.11 -7.78 -52.79
C ASP A 1057 -76.45 -6.84 -53.95
N CYS A 1058 -77.16 -7.36 -54.94
CA CYS A 1058 -77.73 -6.57 -56.02
C CYS A 1058 -78.96 -5.80 -55.51
N ALA A 1059 -79.21 -4.62 -56.08
CA ALA A 1059 -80.44 -3.89 -55.78
C ALA A 1059 -81.67 -4.71 -56.23
N ARG A 1060 -82.79 -4.56 -55.51
CA ARG A 1060 -84.03 -5.27 -55.82
C ARG A 1060 -84.58 -4.81 -57.20
N PRO A 1061 -84.83 -5.72 -58.16
CA PRO A 1061 -85.50 -5.36 -59.40
C PRO A 1061 -86.88 -4.75 -59.13
N VAL A 1062 -87.19 -3.64 -59.80
CA VAL A 1062 -88.55 -3.09 -59.86
C VAL A 1062 -89.20 -3.65 -61.11
N VAL A 1063 -90.19 -4.52 -60.94
CA VAL A 1063 -90.79 -5.28 -62.05
C VAL A 1063 -92.12 -4.66 -62.45
N LYS A 1064 -92.33 -4.55 -63.75
CA LYS A 1064 -93.59 -4.19 -64.42
C LYS A 1064 -94.05 -5.41 -65.25
N ILE A 1065 -95.35 -5.51 -65.51
CA ILE A 1065 -95.93 -6.62 -66.28
C ILE A 1065 -96.98 -6.10 -67.28
N SER A 1066 -97.03 -6.70 -68.46
CA SER A 1066 -97.95 -6.39 -69.56
C SER A 1066 -98.30 -7.66 -70.32
N LEU A 1067 -99.11 -7.55 -71.39
CA LEU A 1067 -99.32 -8.64 -72.34
C LEU A 1067 -98.51 -8.42 -73.63
N ASN A 1068 -98.13 -9.50 -74.29
CA ASN A 1068 -97.45 -9.50 -75.59
C ASN A 1068 -98.04 -10.65 -76.43
N ASN A 1069 -98.94 -10.34 -77.37
CA ASN A 1069 -99.73 -11.32 -78.12
C ASN A 1069 -100.46 -12.35 -77.22
N GLY A 1070 -101.05 -11.88 -76.11
CA GLY A 1070 -101.76 -12.73 -75.13
C GLY A 1070 -100.90 -13.17 -73.94
N ASP A 1071 -99.58 -13.31 -74.13
CA ASP A 1071 -98.68 -13.83 -73.10
C ASP A 1071 -98.26 -12.78 -72.05
N PRO A 1072 -98.14 -13.16 -70.76
CA PRO A 1072 -97.54 -12.34 -69.71
C PRO A 1072 -96.08 -11.96 -70.02
N ARG A 1073 -95.82 -10.69 -70.26
CA ARG A 1073 -94.49 -10.11 -70.48
C ARG A 1073 -94.05 -9.25 -69.30
N LEU A 1074 -92.98 -9.68 -68.63
CA LEU A 1074 -92.34 -8.97 -67.54
C LEU A 1074 -91.22 -8.08 -68.06
N THR A 1075 -91.06 -6.89 -67.48
CA THR A 1075 -89.96 -5.95 -67.76
C THR A 1075 -89.44 -5.34 -66.47
N TRP A 1076 -88.15 -5.00 -66.43
CA TRP A 1076 -87.51 -4.30 -65.32
C TRP A 1076 -86.29 -3.52 -65.82
N ASP A 1077 -85.89 -2.48 -65.10
CA ASP A 1077 -84.67 -1.73 -65.45
C ASP A 1077 -83.41 -2.54 -65.14
N LYS A 1078 -82.32 -2.27 -65.85
CA LYS A 1078 -81.05 -3.00 -65.67
C LYS A 1078 -80.47 -2.74 -64.27
N VAL A 1079 -80.48 -3.74 -63.41
CA VAL A 1079 -79.81 -3.73 -62.12
C VAL A 1079 -78.29 -3.75 -62.33
N TYR A 1080 -77.59 -2.81 -61.70
CA TYR A 1080 -76.14 -2.67 -61.79
C TYR A 1080 -75.42 -3.92 -61.22
N ASN A 1081 -74.43 -4.44 -61.95
CA ASN A 1081 -73.72 -5.69 -61.67
C ASN A 1081 -74.60 -6.96 -61.54
N ALA A 1082 -75.76 -6.99 -62.21
CA ALA A 1082 -76.53 -8.23 -62.40
C ALA A 1082 -76.20 -8.87 -63.76
N ASP A 1083 -75.71 -10.11 -63.74
CA ASP A 1083 -75.42 -10.90 -64.96
C ASP A 1083 -76.65 -11.62 -65.50
N SER A 1084 -77.61 -11.90 -64.62
CA SER A 1084 -78.86 -12.53 -64.98
C SER A 1084 -79.95 -12.24 -63.97
N TYR A 1085 -81.18 -12.51 -64.37
CA TYR A 1085 -82.37 -12.37 -63.55
C TYR A 1085 -83.08 -13.72 -63.51
N THR A 1086 -83.39 -14.20 -62.30
CA THR A 1086 -84.18 -15.41 -62.10
C THR A 1086 -85.63 -15.01 -61.88
N ILE A 1087 -86.50 -15.43 -62.79
CA ILE A 1087 -87.95 -15.27 -62.69
C ILE A 1087 -88.52 -16.47 -61.93
N TYR A 1088 -89.36 -16.19 -60.95
CA TYR A 1088 -90.16 -17.18 -60.23
C TYR A 1088 -91.65 -16.95 -60.50
N ARG A 1089 -92.42 -18.03 -60.62
CA ARG A 1089 -93.86 -18.00 -60.92
C ARG A 1089 -94.66 -18.75 -59.85
N ALA A 1090 -95.83 -18.23 -59.50
CA ALA A 1090 -96.88 -18.89 -58.73
C ALA A 1090 -98.24 -18.69 -59.41
N THR A 1091 -99.25 -19.49 -59.05
CA THR A 1091 -100.65 -19.35 -59.49
C THR A 1091 -101.52 -18.57 -58.50
N THR A 1092 -101.01 -18.27 -57.30
CA THR A 1092 -101.67 -17.45 -56.28
C THR A 1092 -100.66 -16.48 -55.65
N ALA A 1093 -101.13 -15.34 -55.14
CA ALA A 1093 -100.27 -14.26 -54.65
C ALA A 1093 -99.28 -14.71 -53.55
N ASN A 1094 -99.77 -15.53 -52.62
CA ASN A 1094 -99.02 -16.04 -51.46
C ASN A 1094 -98.58 -17.51 -51.63
N GLY A 1095 -98.74 -18.10 -52.83
CA GLY A 1095 -98.40 -19.49 -53.09
C GLY A 1095 -96.89 -19.75 -53.17
N THR A 1096 -96.52 -21.02 -53.27
CA THR A 1096 -95.12 -21.42 -53.49
C THR A 1096 -94.64 -20.94 -54.87
N TYR A 1097 -93.63 -20.08 -54.87
CA TYR A 1097 -93.02 -19.56 -56.10
C TYR A 1097 -91.91 -20.47 -56.60
N SER A 1098 -92.16 -21.18 -57.69
CA SER A 1098 -91.17 -22.04 -58.34
C SER A 1098 -90.27 -21.24 -59.28
N LYS A 1099 -88.98 -21.58 -59.32
CA LYS A 1099 -88.05 -21.03 -60.33
C LYS A 1099 -88.57 -21.42 -61.71
N MET A 1100 -88.76 -20.42 -62.57
CA MET A 1100 -89.30 -20.62 -63.91
C MET A 1100 -88.21 -20.53 -64.97
N TYR A 1101 -87.46 -19.43 -64.97
CA TYR A 1101 -86.47 -19.16 -66.00
C TYR A 1101 -85.36 -18.25 -65.46
N THR A 1102 -84.17 -18.31 -66.06
CA THR A 1102 -83.08 -17.37 -65.78
C THR A 1102 -82.66 -16.74 -67.10
N THR A 1103 -82.74 -15.41 -67.21
CA THR A 1103 -82.45 -14.64 -68.43
C THR A 1103 -81.31 -13.66 -68.20
N LYS A 1104 -80.51 -13.35 -69.22
CA LYS A 1104 -79.55 -12.23 -69.21
C LYS A 1104 -80.20 -10.89 -69.60
N TYR A 1105 -81.40 -10.94 -70.19
CA TYR A 1105 -82.13 -9.76 -70.68
C TYR A 1105 -82.97 -9.11 -69.58
N THR A 1106 -83.35 -7.85 -69.77
CA THR A 1106 -84.21 -7.05 -68.87
C THR A 1106 -85.72 -7.26 -69.10
N SER A 1107 -86.08 -8.33 -69.81
CA SER A 1107 -87.47 -8.74 -70.02
C SER A 1107 -87.58 -10.24 -70.20
N TYR A 1108 -88.77 -10.78 -69.92
CA TYR A 1108 -89.12 -12.18 -70.15
C TYR A 1108 -90.61 -12.30 -70.50
N THR A 1109 -90.94 -13.01 -71.57
CA THR A 1109 -92.32 -13.36 -71.93
C THR A 1109 -92.58 -14.82 -71.54
N ASN A 1110 -93.61 -15.07 -70.74
CA ASN A 1110 -94.05 -16.42 -70.43
C ASN A 1110 -95.00 -16.95 -71.51
N THR A 1111 -94.45 -17.55 -72.56
CA THR A 1111 -95.20 -18.25 -73.63
C THR A 1111 -95.78 -19.61 -73.22
N SER A 1112 -95.60 -20.02 -71.95
CA SER A 1112 -96.23 -21.21 -71.35
C SER A 1112 -97.43 -20.85 -70.47
N ALA A 1113 -97.93 -19.62 -70.57
CA ALA A 1113 -99.14 -19.20 -69.89
C ALA A 1113 -100.36 -19.77 -70.60
N VAL A 1114 -101.34 -20.26 -69.83
CA VAL A 1114 -102.63 -20.69 -70.38
C VAL A 1114 -103.58 -19.49 -70.34
N ALA A 1115 -104.19 -19.16 -71.48
CA ALA A 1115 -105.21 -18.11 -71.59
C ALA A 1115 -106.32 -18.30 -70.54
N GLY A 1116 -106.82 -17.20 -69.98
CA GLY A 1116 -107.81 -17.21 -68.90
C GLY A 1116 -107.25 -17.50 -67.51
N LYS A 1117 -105.93 -17.70 -67.32
CA LYS A 1117 -105.32 -17.88 -65.99
C LYS A 1117 -104.47 -16.67 -65.57
N THR A 1118 -104.64 -16.26 -64.31
CA THR A 1118 -103.79 -15.25 -63.65
C THR A 1118 -102.53 -15.90 -63.11
N TYR A 1119 -101.38 -15.33 -63.42
CA TYR A 1119 -100.08 -15.78 -62.91
C TYR A 1119 -99.39 -14.66 -62.12
N TYR A 1120 -98.74 -15.05 -61.02
CA TYR A 1120 -98.00 -14.16 -60.13
C TYR A 1120 -96.50 -14.40 -60.31
N TYR A 1121 -95.73 -13.32 -60.34
CA TYR A 1121 -94.30 -13.37 -60.60
C TYR A 1121 -93.50 -12.50 -59.63
N LYS A 1122 -92.29 -12.94 -59.35
CA LYS A 1122 -91.24 -12.14 -58.69
C LYS A 1122 -89.90 -12.43 -59.33
N VAL A 1123 -89.02 -11.44 -59.36
CA VAL A 1123 -87.72 -11.51 -60.03
C VAL A 1123 -86.61 -11.21 -59.02
N VAL A 1124 -85.50 -11.92 -59.16
CA VAL A 1124 -84.26 -11.71 -58.40
C VAL A 1124 -83.13 -11.43 -59.39
N ALA A 1125 -82.31 -10.42 -59.11
CA ALA A 1125 -81.05 -10.19 -59.82
C ALA A 1125 -79.94 -11.06 -59.20
N ASN A 1126 -79.23 -11.81 -60.03
CA ASN A 1126 -78.06 -12.61 -59.65
C ASN A 1126 -76.79 -11.80 -59.96
N CYS A 1127 -75.92 -11.59 -58.98
CA CYS A 1127 -74.79 -10.67 -59.15
C CYS A 1127 -73.61 -11.29 -59.89
N SER A 1128 -73.02 -10.54 -60.83
CA SER A 1128 -71.96 -11.01 -61.75
C SER A 1128 -70.72 -11.60 -61.05
N ARG A 1129 -70.36 -11.06 -59.88
CA ARG A 1129 -69.08 -11.36 -59.20
C ARG A 1129 -69.19 -12.34 -58.03
N SER A 1130 -70.39 -12.82 -57.70
CA SER A 1130 -70.57 -13.80 -56.64
C SER A 1130 -71.82 -14.65 -56.88
N SER A 1131 -71.62 -15.96 -57.03
CA SER A 1131 -72.68 -16.96 -57.17
C SER A 1131 -73.64 -17.06 -55.98
N TYR A 1132 -73.29 -16.43 -54.84
CA TYR A 1132 -74.08 -16.42 -53.61
C TYR A 1132 -74.75 -15.06 -53.33
N ALA A 1133 -74.39 -14.01 -54.07
CA ALA A 1133 -75.01 -12.68 -53.91
C ALA A 1133 -76.19 -12.53 -54.88
N THR A 1134 -77.38 -12.42 -54.31
CA THR A 1134 -78.63 -12.22 -55.05
C THR A 1134 -79.39 -11.05 -54.43
N SER A 1135 -80.19 -10.34 -55.22
CA SER A 1135 -81.06 -9.30 -54.67
C SER A 1135 -82.16 -9.90 -53.78
N ALA A 1136 -82.77 -9.07 -52.95
CA ALA A 1136 -84.11 -9.39 -52.46
C ALA A 1136 -85.08 -9.60 -53.65
N TYR A 1137 -86.12 -10.41 -53.44
CA TYR A 1137 -87.21 -10.56 -54.40
C TYR A 1137 -87.84 -9.19 -54.73
N SER A 1138 -88.16 -8.97 -56.00
CA SER A 1138 -88.98 -7.84 -56.45
C SER A 1138 -90.32 -7.76 -55.70
N ASN A 1139 -91.04 -6.65 -55.88
CA ASN A 1139 -92.49 -6.66 -55.69
C ASN A 1139 -93.11 -7.80 -56.51
N VAL A 1140 -94.16 -8.43 -55.97
CA VAL A 1140 -94.96 -9.39 -56.73
C VAL A 1140 -95.78 -8.62 -57.77
N VAL A 1141 -95.74 -9.09 -59.01
CA VAL A 1141 -96.58 -8.60 -60.11
C VAL A 1141 -97.47 -9.73 -60.61
N HIS A 1142 -98.63 -9.40 -61.16
CA HIS A 1142 -99.54 -10.41 -61.72
C HIS A 1142 -100.30 -9.88 -62.94
N ILE A 1143 -100.73 -10.79 -63.80
CA ILE A 1143 -101.60 -10.48 -64.94
C ILE A 1143 -102.38 -11.72 -65.36
N LEU A 1144 -103.56 -11.50 -65.93
CA LEU A 1144 -104.38 -12.51 -66.60
C LEU A 1144 -103.85 -12.71 -68.03
N ALA A 1145 -103.41 -13.92 -68.37
CA ALA A 1145 -103.07 -14.28 -69.76
C ALA A 1145 -104.34 -14.30 -70.62
N LYS A 1146 -104.24 -13.88 -71.89
CA LYS A 1146 -105.37 -13.75 -72.82
C LYS A 1146 -105.17 -14.56 -74.08
#